data_AF-A0A7J5ZBR8-F1
#
_entry.id   AF-A0A7J5ZBR8-F1
#
_cell.length_a   1.000
_cell.length_b   1.000
_cell.length_c   1.000
_cell.angle_alpha   90.00
_cell.angle_beta   90.00
_cell.angle_gamma   90.00
#
_symmetry.space_group_name_H-M   'P 1'
#
loop_
_entity.id
_entity.type
_entity.pdbx_description
1 polymer ?
#
loop_
_entity_poly.entity_id
_entity_poly.type
_entity_poly.pdbx_seq_one_letter_code
_entity_poly.pdbx_strand_id
1 'polypeptide(L)'
;MYCPHCGKTFQSLQHFCSSCGQSLAALKETKNEQDFSGPIPAAAPKMPSLKTFLEYRSKKSDERLNFSCQKRKVKKKEQTSTVQITIGIMSLQKDIMKPVRGKTLPLILDPDTDAAGFASIGSRMTDFNSDMDEGPYVLIYPDTSEVINVPGTSTPFNLREYKTEIGKTYNRIALFICLESDYDKGYADLISDWSAIKMSLTSCFPIGEQQDASDCDQEVTVRRKRVTEVDLADTLPWEPEHESTPKSTAEKTRYPFQHDCCEVHCQPIVQLYAPIVVDEDEDGSQDFNVVPISADPAKEAILSMLVCYYHADLRKVIVEHLGSLEIVKVNAASLEKVLCEFFEKNNIPWNNLVSMLMDSCAVMRGSKTGLEIRMHQYCPNLLDVDGDSCHHIHNAAKKFSEPFDSYLEKLFSDLQVDHQWSPDQRGFVPHRWLSAYDASMATHAMMPAYRVLYYGFLSTADKELYREPLELIYTKYHVNQAGRARIKVVQEELNRKGMTPQGCERKKRVCQKLWHEETTTVLRLSIYMGLLAILKEYVMVFQGSQTLVHKLHDRQLELFLAFMACFVKAEHITQLSPRALREMVLEDHMLLPSKEVYVGQEADTFRSQNPNHALLVPFLADVRKAYITTAVYLQKKLPLASPTLTALSALDPLLRGHSQATIQLKRLSGMLRHLLPADQDIQRELVRFNVDLTIPSFKEGESIVEWWGHVFDKPDKYPP
;
A
#
# COMPACT_ATOMS: atom_id res chain seq x y z
N MET A 1 -11.63 19.12 -32.24
CA MET A 1 -10.76 19.63 -31.14
C MET A 1 -9.62 18.65 -30.93
N TYR A 2 -8.51 19.06 -30.31
CA TYR A 2 -7.37 18.18 -30.04
C TYR A 2 -6.96 18.26 -28.57
N CYS A 3 -6.40 17.18 -28.04
CA CYS A 3 -5.88 17.13 -26.68
C CYS A 3 -4.59 17.97 -26.61
N PRO A 4 -4.48 18.99 -25.76
CA PRO A 4 -3.25 19.78 -25.62
C PRO A 4 -2.09 18.98 -25.01
N HIS A 5 -2.36 17.81 -24.39
CA HIS A 5 -1.35 16.98 -23.76
C HIS A 5 -0.79 15.85 -24.65
N CYS A 6 -1.58 15.34 -25.61
CA CYS A 6 -1.14 14.22 -26.45
C CYS A 6 -1.49 14.34 -27.95
N GLY A 7 -2.09 15.46 -28.38
CA GLY A 7 -2.37 15.76 -29.78
C GLY A 7 -3.54 14.99 -30.41
N LYS A 8 -4.17 14.04 -29.72
CA LYS A 8 -5.29 13.26 -30.26
C LYS A 8 -6.51 14.14 -30.57
N THR A 9 -7.08 13.98 -31.76
CA THR A 9 -8.29 14.66 -32.22
C THR A 9 -9.57 13.95 -31.80
N PHE A 10 -10.59 14.73 -31.46
CA PHE A 10 -11.92 14.24 -31.08
C PHE A 10 -13.04 15.12 -31.65
N GLN A 11 -14.17 14.46 -31.91
CA GLN A 11 -15.35 15.04 -32.56
C GLN A 11 -16.29 15.78 -31.58
N SER A 12 -16.26 15.47 -30.27
CA SER A 12 -17.06 16.14 -29.23
C SER A 12 -16.26 16.41 -27.94
N LEU A 13 -16.73 17.36 -27.12
CA LEU A 13 -16.02 17.89 -25.94
C LEU A 13 -16.15 16.90 -24.76
N GLN A 14 -15.16 16.03 -24.57
CA GLN A 14 -15.11 15.07 -23.47
C GLN A 14 -14.44 15.67 -22.23
N HIS A 15 -14.78 15.18 -21.03
CA HIS A 15 -14.17 15.64 -19.77
C HIS A 15 -12.70 15.21 -19.62
N PHE A 16 -12.32 14.12 -20.28
CA PHE A 16 -10.98 13.55 -20.25
C PHE A 16 -10.58 13.10 -21.65
N CYS A 17 -9.27 13.11 -21.94
CA CYS A 17 -8.77 12.58 -23.21
C CYS A 17 -8.75 11.04 -23.17
N SER A 18 -9.47 10.40 -24.09
CA SER A 18 -9.55 8.94 -24.29
C SER A 18 -8.23 8.25 -24.66
N SER A 19 -7.09 8.93 -24.61
CA SER A 19 -5.78 8.38 -24.95
C SER A 19 -4.71 8.65 -23.91
N CYS A 20 -4.82 9.71 -23.12
CA CYS A 20 -3.83 10.02 -22.08
C CYS A 20 -4.45 10.23 -20.69
N GLY A 21 -5.78 10.15 -20.56
CA GLY A 21 -6.48 10.26 -19.28
C GLY A 21 -6.47 11.65 -18.64
N GLN A 22 -5.78 12.62 -19.24
CA GLN A 22 -5.70 14.00 -18.74
C GLN A 22 -7.05 14.72 -18.85
N SER A 23 -7.37 15.53 -17.84
CA SER A 23 -8.61 16.32 -17.78
C SER A 23 -8.57 17.46 -18.78
N LEU A 24 -9.67 17.64 -19.50
CA LEU A 24 -9.88 18.75 -20.44
C LEU A 24 -10.72 19.88 -19.81
N ALA A 25 -10.89 19.87 -18.48
CA ALA A 25 -11.73 20.82 -17.75
C ALA A 25 -11.33 22.30 -17.97
N ALA A 26 -10.04 22.58 -18.16
CA ALA A 26 -9.54 23.93 -18.43
C ALA A 26 -10.07 24.55 -19.74
N LEU A 27 -10.61 23.75 -20.66
CA LEU A 27 -11.23 24.24 -21.90
C LEU A 27 -12.70 24.68 -21.70
N LYS A 28 -13.29 24.47 -20.51
CA LYS A 28 -14.71 24.76 -20.23
C LYS A 28 -14.97 26.17 -19.68
N GLU A 29 -13.96 26.89 -19.19
CA GLU A 29 -14.15 28.15 -18.46
C GLU A 29 -14.35 29.41 -19.32
N THR A 30 -14.88 29.27 -20.55
CA THR A 30 -15.28 30.43 -21.35
C THR A 30 -16.72 30.28 -21.83
N LYS A 31 -17.66 30.66 -20.94
CA LYS A 31 -18.96 31.32 -21.21
C LYS A 31 -19.98 30.98 -20.12
N ASN A 32 -20.14 31.90 -19.16
CA ASN A 32 -21.42 32.44 -18.67
C ASN A 32 -21.28 32.91 -17.22
N GLU A 33 -20.91 34.18 -17.05
CA GLU A 33 -21.26 34.97 -15.87
C GLU A 33 -22.55 35.74 -16.18
N GLN A 34 -23.61 35.52 -15.42
CA GLN A 34 -24.67 36.51 -15.22
C GLN A 34 -25.16 36.46 -13.78
N ASP A 35 -25.06 37.64 -13.15
CA ASP A 35 -25.39 37.99 -11.77
C ASP A 35 -26.88 37.81 -11.41
N PHE A 36 -27.14 37.31 -10.20
CA PHE A 36 -28.34 37.65 -9.43
C PHE A 36 -27.97 37.81 -7.95
N SER A 37 -28.01 39.06 -7.48
CA SER A 37 -27.81 39.48 -6.09
C SER A 37 -29.14 39.53 -5.34
N GLY A 38 -29.22 38.86 -4.18
CA GLY A 38 -30.31 38.99 -3.20
C GLY A 38 -29.92 38.37 -1.85
N PRO A 39 -30.34 38.94 -0.70
CA PRO A 39 -29.68 38.74 0.59
C PRO A 39 -30.36 37.67 1.45
N ILE A 40 -29.60 36.68 1.96
CA ILE A 40 -30.09 35.66 2.91
C ILE A 40 -29.04 35.43 4.02
N PRO A 41 -29.46 35.21 5.29
CA PRO A 41 -28.63 35.25 6.50
C PRO A 41 -27.65 34.07 6.60
N ALA A 42 -26.47 34.31 7.19
CA ALA A 42 -25.38 33.35 7.24
C ALA A 42 -25.34 32.50 8.52
N ALA A 43 -25.53 31.20 8.30
CA ALA A 43 -24.65 30.08 8.70
C ALA A 43 -24.31 29.85 10.19
N ALA A 44 -24.86 28.75 10.71
CA ALA A 44 -24.36 27.94 11.83
C ALA A 44 -22.94 27.36 11.57
N PRO A 45 -22.16 26.97 12.60
CA PRO A 45 -20.82 26.42 12.41
C PRO A 45 -20.91 25.02 11.79
N LYS A 46 -20.32 24.90 10.61
CA LYS A 46 -20.26 23.69 9.81
C LYS A 46 -19.46 22.59 10.53
N MET A 47 -20.06 21.41 10.67
CA MET A 47 -19.29 20.16 10.67
C MET A 47 -18.34 20.16 9.47
N PRO A 48 -17.15 19.53 9.53
CA PRO A 48 -16.28 19.46 8.38
C PRO A 48 -17.06 18.82 7.23
N SER A 49 -17.46 19.62 6.25
CA SER A 49 -18.18 19.11 5.10
C SER A 49 -17.30 18.08 4.39
N LEU A 50 -17.88 17.16 3.60
CA LEU A 50 -17.10 16.30 2.72
C LEU A 50 -16.09 17.12 1.90
N LYS A 51 -16.46 18.34 1.48
CA LYS A 51 -15.55 19.28 0.82
C LYS A 51 -14.37 19.68 1.72
N THR A 52 -14.59 19.96 2.99
CA THR A 52 -13.54 20.24 3.99
C THR A 52 -12.69 19.01 4.30
N PHE A 53 -13.24 17.79 4.29
CA PHE A 53 -12.48 16.54 4.40
C PHE A 53 -11.68 16.24 3.13
N LEU A 54 -12.23 16.45 1.94
CA LEU A 54 -11.53 16.32 0.66
C LEU A 54 -10.48 17.41 0.50
N GLU A 55 -10.73 18.63 0.97
CA GLU A 55 -9.75 19.71 1.08
C GLU A 55 -8.70 19.39 2.14
N TYR A 56 -9.04 18.77 3.27
CA TYR A 56 -8.08 18.30 4.27
C TYR A 56 -7.25 17.13 3.75
N ARG A 57 -7.86 16.17 3.03
CA ARG A 57 -7.21 15.06 2.35
C ARG A 57 -6.30 15.56 1.23
N SER A 58 -6.77 16.52 0.43
CA SER A 58 -6.00 17.20 -0.61
C SER A 58 -4.88 18.01 0.02
N LYS A 59 -5.13 18.78 1.07
CA LYS A 59 -4.12 19.57 1.79
C LYS A 59 -3.12 18.70 2.55
N LYS A 60 -3.52 17.55 3.08
CA LYS A 60 -2.62 16.53 3.63
C LYS A 60 -1.89 15.79 2.52
N SER A 61 -2.47 15.67 1.34
CA SER A 61 -1.81 15.17 0.13
C SER A 61 -0.79 16.20 -0.37
N ASP A 62 -1.11 17.49 -0.36
CA ASP A 62 -0.28 18.62 -0.77
C ASP A 62 0.82 18.92 0.25
N GLU A 63 0.54 18.77 1.56
CA GLU A 63 1.55 18.79 2.62
C GLU A 63 2.52 17.64 2.40
N ARG A 64 2.03 16.43 2.09
CA ARG A 64 2.86 15.26 1.74
C ARG A 64 3.64 15.45 0.43
N LEU A 65 3.10 16.19 -0.55
CA LEU A 65 3.78 16.58 -1.78
C LEU A 65 4.85 17.68 -1.55
N ASN A 66 4.63 18.56 -0.57
CA ASN A 66 5.49 19.69 -0.24
C ASN A 66 6.40 19.46 0.98
N PHE A 67 6.49 18.23 1.49
CA PHE A 67 7.31 17.89 2.68
C PHE A 67 8.83 17.86 2.39
N SER A 68 9.26 18.55 1.32
CA SER A 68 10.65 18.95 1.09
C SER A 68 10.70 20.40 0.57
N CYS A 69 10.24 21.37 1.36
CA CYS A 69 10.84 22.72 1.51
C CYS A 69 9.86 23.68 2.19
N GLN A 70 9.83 23.72 3.52
CA GLN A 70 9.49 24.95 4.23
C GLN A 70 10.47 25.16 5.39
N LYS A 71 11.51 25.96 5.12
CA LYS A 71 12.40 26.52 6.14
C LYS A 71 11.54 27.26 7.18
N ARG A 72 11.49 26.76 8.42
CA ARG A 72 10.96 27.53 9.55
C ARG A 72 11.82 28.78 9.72
N LYS A 73 11.26 29.97 9.48
CA LYS A 73 11.85 31.23 9.94
C LYS A 73 11.76 31.25 11.47
N VAL A 74 12.84 30.87 12.15
CA VAL A 74 13.00 31.05 13.59
C VAL A 74 13.80 32.33 13.82
N LYS A 75 13.21 33.28 14.55
CA LYS A 75 13.91 34.44 15.10
C LYS A 75 14.98 33.94 16.08
N LYS A 76 16.21 34.43 15.92
CA LYS A 76 17.36 34.14 16.79
C LYS A 76 17.02 34.42 18.26
N LYS A 77 16.99 33.37 19.07
CA LYS A 77 17.24 33.41 20.50
C LYS A 77 18.13 32.21 20.79
N GLU A 78 19.35 32.44 21.27
CA GLU A 78 20.26 31.37 21.68
C GLU A 78 19.53 30.47 22.69
N GLN A 79 19.25 29.25 22.26
CA GLN A 79 18.67 28.20 23.07
C GLN A 79 19.56 26.98 22.80
N THR A 80 20.35 26.60 23.80
CA THR A 80 21.16 25.38 23.81
C THR A 80 20.23 24.20 23.50
N SER A 81 20.41 23.57 22.34
CA SER A 81 19.50 22.54 21.84
C SER A 81 19.80 21.19 22.50
N THR A 82 19.21 20.93 23.66
CA THR A 82 19.21 19.58 24.27
C THR A 82 18.42 18.61 23.39
N VAL A 83 18.86 17.36 23.29
CA VAL A 83 18.28 16.32 22.44
C VAL A 83 17.90 15.09 23.26
N GLN A 84 16.84 14.39 22.86
CA GLN A 84 16.37 13.20 23.55
C GLN A 84 16.77 11.94 22.79
N ILE A 85 17.40 10.98 23.48
CA ILE A 85 17.70 9.62 22.98
C ILE A 85 17.12 8.57 23.93
N THR A 86 17.18 7.29 23.57
CA THR A 86 16.72 6.19 24.43
C THR A 86 17.92 5.35 24.89
N ILE A 87 17.96 4.95 26.16
CA ILE A 87 18.90 3.94 26.66
C ILE A 87 18.17 2.74 27.23
N GLY A 88 18.54 1.54 26.77
CA GLY A 88 17.99 0.27 27.24
C GLY A 88 18.98 -0.53 28.08
N ILE A 89 18.48 -1.60 28.72
CA ILE A 89 19.32 -2.57 29.42
C ILE A 89 19.53 -3.79 28.52
N MET A 90 20.76 -4.28 28.43
CA MET A 90 21.09 -5.60 27.90
C MET A 90 21.63 -6.49 29.03
N SER A 91 21.21 -7.75 29.03
CA SER A 91 21.64 -8.77 30.00
C SER A 91 22.03 -10.05 29.26
N LEU A 92 22.98 -10.82 29.82
CA LEU A 92 23.35 -12.11 29.26
C LEU A 92 22.25 -13.15 29.54
N GLN A 93 21.60 -13.68 28.50
CA GLN A 93 20.55 -14.70 28.63
C GLN A 93 20.87 -15.90 27.74
N LYS A 94 21.09 -17.07 28.37
CA LYS A 94 21.45 -18.31 27.66
C LYS A 94 22.64 -18.08 26.71
N ASP A 95 23.70 -17.48 27.25
CA ASP A 95 24.97 -17.18 26.57
C ASP A 95 24.86 -16.20 25.38
N ILE A 96 23.76 -15.45 25.29
CA ILE A 96 23.55 -14.42 24.27
C ILE A 96 23.11 -13.12 24.94
N MET A 97 23.83 -12.03 24.66
CA MET A 97 23.45 -10.68 25.07
C MET A 97 22.15 -10.25 24.38
N LYS A 98 21.11 -9.97 25.16
CA LYS A 98 19.80 -9.56 24.63
C LYS A 98 19.26 -8.32 25.35
N PRO A 99 18.56 -7.43 24.62
CA PRO A 99 17.88 -6.29 25.23
C PRO A 99 16.71 -6.78 26.10
N VAL A 100 16.62 -6.25 27.31
CA VAL A 100 15.55 -6.58 28.26
C VAL A 100 14.31 -5.77 27.89
N ARG A 101 13.25 -6.47 27.45
CA ARG A 101 12.02 -5.84 26.96
C ARG A 101 11.35 -5.02 28.07
N GLY A 102 10.95 -3.78 27.74
CA GLY A 102 10.26 -2.87 28.66
C GLY A 102 11.16 -2.07 29.59
N LYS A 103 12.49 -2.29 29.59
CA LYS A 103 13.46 -1.56 30.42
C LYS A 103 14.28 -0.56 29.59
N THR A 104 13.61 0.51 29.15
CA THR A 104 14.23 1.62 28.41
C THR A 104 13.90 2.96 29.03
N LEU A 105 14.89 3.85 29.11
CA LEU A 105 14.79 5.18 29.70
C LEU A 105 15.11 6.25 28.64
N PRO A 106 14.20 7.20 28.38
CA PRO A 106 14.51 8.37 27.57
C PRO A 106 15.43 9.34 28.32
N LEU A 107 16.50 9.78 27.67
CA LEU A 107 17.51 10.66 28.22
C LEU A 107 17.64 11.94 27.38
N ILE A 108 17.58 13.08 28.05
CA ILE A 108 17.79 14.39 27.46
C ILE A 108 19.25 14.79 27.72
N LEU A 109 20.03 14.97 26.65
CA LEU A 109 21.48 15.20 26.68
C LEU A 109 21.86 16.36 25.76
N ASP A 110 23.08 16.88 25.93
CA ASP A 110 23.68 17.78 24.95
C ASP A 110 24.13 16.96 23.72
N PRO A 111 23.86 17.40 22.48
CA PRO A 111 24.41 16.78 21.28
C PRO A 111 25.92 16.53 21.34
N ASP A 112 26.69 17.35 22.06
CA ASP A 112 28.14 17.25 22.11
C ASP A 112 28.66 16.33 23.25
N THR A 113 27.77 15.56 23.88
CA THR A 113 28.13 14.60 24.94
C THR A 113 29.01 13.48 24.39
N ASP A 114 30.16 13.24 25.02
CA ASP A 114 31.09 12.14 24.74
C ASP A 114 30.75 10.87 25.55
N ALA A 115 31.44 9.74 25.33
CA ALA A 115 31.17 8.49 26.04
C ALA A 115 31.29 8.62 27.57
N ALA A 116 32.20 9.47 28.07
CA ALA A 116 32.38 9.73 29.49
C ALA A 116 31.17 10.46 30.11
N GLY A 117 30.49 11.31 29.34
CA GLY A 117 29.23 11.97 29.74
C GLY A 117 28.07 11.01 30.03
N PHE A 118 28.18 9.74 29.63
CA PHE A 118 27.21 8.68 29.92
C PHE A 118 27.44 7.96 31.25
N ALA A 119 28.51 8.29 31.98
CA ALA A 119 28.88 7.63 33.25
C ALA A 119 27.79 7.72 34.34
N SER A 120 26.96 8.77 34.33
CA SER A 120 25.86 8.95 35.31
C SER A 120 24.61 8.11 35.00
N ILE A 121 24.54 7.44 33.84
CA ILE A 121 23.33 6.76 33.38
C ILE A 121 23.09 5.45 34.11
N GLY A 122 24.15 4.73 34.49
CA GLY A 122 24.02 3.51 35.32
C GLY A 122 23.27 3.79 36.62
N SER A 123 23.59 4.90 37.29
CA SER A 123 22.88 5.34 38.51
C SER A 123 21.42 5.73 38.26
N ARG A 124 21.12 6.42 37.15
CA ARG A 124 19.73 6.79 36.80
C ARG A 124 18.90 5.59 36.35
N MET A 125 19.54 4.57 35.79
CA MET A 125 18.87 3.36 35.33
C MET A 125 18.56 2.41 36.49
N THR A 126 19.42 2.36 37.52
CA THR A 126 19.15 1.65 38.79
C THR A 126 18.05 2.34 39.60
N ASP A 127 18.02 3.68 39.64
CA ASP A 127 16.91 4.43 40.27
C ASP A 127 15.55 4.19 39.56
N PHE A 128 15.56 4.05 38.22
CA PHE A 128 14.35 3.82 37.42
C PHE A 128 13.90 2.35 37.40
N ASN A 129 14.83 1.39 37.53
CA ASN A 129 14.58 -0.04 37.53
C ASN A 129 15.05 -0.67 38.86
N SER A 130 14.14 -0.77 39.83
CA SER A 130 14.43 -1.27 41.19
C SER A 130 14.89 -2.73 41.28
N ASP A 131 14.85 -3.47 40.17
CA ASP A 131 15.20 -4.89 40.04
C ASP A 131 16.47 -5.10 39.20
N MET A 132 17.36 -4.10 39.17
CA MET A 132 18.62 -4.10 38.45
C MET A 132 19.79 -4.40 39.41
N ASP A 133 20.67 -5.34 39.04
CA ASP A 133 21.84 -5.68 39.86
C ASP A 133 22.85 -4.52 39.86
N GLU A 134 23.32 -4.11 41.04
CA GLU A 134 24.31 -3.05 41.22
C GLU A 134 25.71 -3.49 40.73
N GLY A 135 26.36 -2.67 39.90
CA GLY A 135 27.72 -2.94 39.43
C GLY A 135 28.25 -1.89 38.44
N PRO A 136 29.52 -2.00 38.03
CA PRO A 136 30.03 -1.20 36.92
C PRO A 136 29.28 -1.58 35.62
N TYR A 137 28.81 -0.55 34.91
CA TYR A 137 28.08 -0.73 33.66
C TYR A 137 28.93 -0.29 32.48
N VAL A 138 28.87 -1.08 31.42
CA VAL A 138 29.51 -0.79 30.13
C VAL A 138 28.44 -0.30 29.15
N LEU A 139 28.72 0.81 28.47
CA LEU A 139 27.88 1.34 27.41
C LEU A 139 28.17 0.59 26.11
N ILE A 140 27.15 0.00 25.50
CA ILE A 140 27.26 -0.83 24.30
C ILE A 140 26.26 -0.41 23.22
N TYR A 141 26.64 -0.68 21.96
CA TYR A 141 25.80 -0.52 20.79
C TYR A 141 24.77 -1.66 20.67
N PRO A 142 23.74 -1.52 19.81
CA PRO A 142 22.76 -2.58 19.56
C PRO A 142 23.36 -3.89 19.04
N ASP A 143 24.55 -3.84 18.43
CA ASP A 143 25.30 -4.99 17.95
C ASP A 143 26.20 -5.63 19.02
N THR A 144 26.09 -5.19 20.27
CA THR A 144 26.84 -5.65 21.46
C THR A 144 28.30 -5.22 21.52
N SER A 145 28.76 -4.34 20.64
CA SER A 145 30.11 -3.75 20.73
C SER A 145 30.17 -2.58 21.73
N GLU A 146 31.33 -2.36 22.37
CA GLU A 146 31.51 -1.26 23.33
C GLU A 146 31.52 0.11 22.64
N VAL A 147 30.89 1.10 23.29
CA VAL A 147 30.82 2.49 22.80
C VAL A 147 32.12 3.24 23.13
N ILE A 148 33.14 2.99 22.30
CA ILE A 148 34.45 3.66 22.38
C ILE A 148 34.58 4.71 21.27
N ASN A 149 34.39 4.27 20.03
CA ASN A 149 34.45 5.10 18.82
C ASN A 149 33.11 5.10 18.11
N VAL A 150 32.86 6.09 17.25
CA VAL A 150 31.71 6.07 16.33
C VAL A 150 31.85 4.86 15.39
N PRO A 151 30.84 3.97 15.27
CA PRO A 151 30.98 2.71 14.54
C PRO A 151 31.38 2.95 13.08
N GLY A 152 32.33 2.16 12.59
CA GLY A 152 32.86 2.31 11.22
C GLY A 152 33.96 3.38 11.07
N THR A 153 34.32 4.08 12.15
CA THR A 153 35.38 5.10 12.14
C THR A 153 36.42 4.86 13.25
N SER A 154 37.47 5.68 13.27
CA SER A 154 38.43 5.76 14.39
C SER A 154 38.19 6.99 15.28
N THR A 155 37.09 7.73 15.07
CA THR A 155 36.79 8.92 15.87
C THR A 155 36.21 8.52 17.23
N PRO A 156 36.68 9.12 18.34
CA PRO A 156 36.09 8.88 19.66
C PRO A 156 34.59 9.17 19.66
N PHE A 157 33.83 8.40 20.42
CA PHE A 157 32.38 8.53 20.43
C PHE A 157 31.94 9.92 20.89
N ASN A 158 31.13 10.58 20.05
CA ASN A 158 30.41 11.80 20.34
C ASN A 158 28.96 11.64 19.84
N LEU A 159 27.96 12.07 20.62
CA LEU A 159 26.56 11.83 20.30
C LEU A 159 26.10 12.49 18.98
N ARG A 160 26.60 13.69 18.66
CA ARG A 160 26.31 14.41 17.41
C ARG A 160 26.96 13.71 16.23
N GLU A 161 28.20 13.28 16.37
CA GLU A 161 28.91 12.53 15.32
C GLU A 161 28.25 11.18 15.09
N TYR A 162 27.94 10.45 16.16
CA TYR A 162 27.20 9.19 16.08
C TYR A 162 25.84 9.35 15.42
N LYS A 163 25.07 10.38 15.79
CA LYS A 163 23.79 10.73 15.14
C LYS A 163 23.97 11.01 13.64
N THR A 164 25.08 11.63 13.27
CA THR A 164 25.38 11.96 11.87
C THR A 164 25.72 10.69 11.11
N GLU A 165 26.56 9.83 11.68
CA GLU A 165 26.97 8.55 11.08
C GLU A 165 25.79 7.60 10.88
N ILE A 166 24.94 7.41 11.89
CA ILE A 166 23.82 6.45 11.76
C ILE A 166 22.61 7.02 10.99
N GLY A 167 22.63 8.30 10.63
CA GLY A 167 21.56 8.97 9.86
C GLY A 167 20.18 9.03 10.53
N LYS A 168 20.08 8.67 11.82
CA LYS A 168 18.82 8.66 12.58
C LYS A 168 18.56 10.03 13.22
N THR A 169 17.29 10.34 13.48
CA THR A 169 16.94 11.44 14.39
C THR A 169 17.27 11.05 15.83
N TYR A 170 17.63 12.00 16.70
CA TYR A 170 18.05 11.70 18.08
C TYR A 170 17.06 10.79 18.85
N ASN A 171 15.75 11.01 18.68
CA ASN A 171 14.70 10.20 19.32
C ASN A 171 14.65 8.74 18.84
N ARG A 172 15.36 8.39 17.75
CA ARG A 172 15.48 7.03 17.20
C ARG A 172 16.86 6.40 17.49
N ILE A 173 17.70 7.08 18.27
CA ILE A 173 18.96 6.54 18.76
C ILE A 173 18.67 5.74 20.02
N ALA A 174 19.07 4.47 20.01
CA ALA A 174 19.01 3.57 21.14
C ALA A 174 20.42 3.02 21.44
N LEU A 175 20.94 3.34 22.62
CA LEU A 175 22.15 2.74 23.17
C LEU A 175 21.76 1.82 24.32
N PHE A 176 22.65 0.93 24.73
CA PHE A 176 22.38 -0.01 25.80
C PHE A 176 23.46 0.03 26.87
N ILE A 177 23.10 -0.30 28.10
CA ILE A 177 24.05 -0.58 29.17
C ILE A 177 23.93 -2.05 29.58
N CYS A 178 25.04 -2.64 29.98
CA CYS A 178 25.10 -3.99 30.55
C CYS A 178 26.10 -4.04 31.70
N LEU A 179 25.99 -5.06 32.56
CA LEU A 179 26.99 -5.32 33.60
C LEU A 179 28.31 -5.73 32.97
N GLU A 180 29.42 -5.16 33.46
CA GLU A 180 30.78 -5.50 33.00
C GLU A 180 31.05 -7.02 33.08
N SER A 181 30.55 -7.67 34.14
CA SER A 181 30.67 -9.13 34.31
C SER A 181 29.93 -9.96 33.26
N ASP A 182 28.87 -9.43 32.66
CA ASP A 182 28.12 -10.08 31.58
C ASP A 182 28.81 -9.85 30.23
N TYR A 183 29.39 -8.65 30.06
CA TYR A 183 30.17 -8.28 28.88
C TYR A 183 31.42 -9.16 28.73
N ASP A 184 32.19 -9.33 29.81
CA ASP A 184 33.43 -10.11 29.81
C ASP A 184 33.19 -11.60 29.50
N LYS A 185 32.08 -12.17 30.00
CA LYS A 185 31.71 -13.56 29.72
C LYS A 185 31.34 -13.78 28.25
N GLY A 186 30.60 -12.84 27.64
CA GLY A 186 30.23 -12.93 26.23
C GLY A 186 31.42 -12.83 25.27
N TYR A 187 32.51 -12.18 25.68
CA TYR A 187 33.72 -12.01 24.86
C TYR A 187 34.65 -13.24 24.87
N ALA A 188 34.69 -13.99 25.97
CA ALA A 188 35.55 -15.17 26.12
C ALA A 188 35.15 -16.34 25.19
N ASP A 189 33.85 -16.55 24.95
CA ASP A 189 33.36 -17.65 24.10
C ASP A 189 33.57 -17.42 22.59
N LEU A 190 33.63 -16.15 22.16
CA LEU A 190 33.88 -15.75 20.76
C LEU A 190 35.28 -16.15 20.25
N ILE A 191 36.26 -16.29 21.15
CA ILE A 191 37.64 -16.67 20.82
C ILE A 191 37.76 -18.20 20.64
N SER A 192 36.93 -18.98 21.34
CA SER A 192 36.91 -20.45 21.26
C SER A 192 36.49 -20.96 19.87
N ASP A 193 35.43 -20.36 19.30
CA ASP A 193 34.84 -20.76 18.01
C ASP A 193 35.75 -20.52 16.79
N TRP A 194 36.64 -19.52 16.84
CA TRP A 194 37.55 -19.21 15.74
C TRP A 194 38.62 -20.31 15.53
N SER A 195 39.04 -20.96 16.60
CA SER A 195 40.01 -22.06 16.59
C SER A 195 39.44 -23.32 15.92
N ALA A 196 38.16 -23.62 16.15
CA ALA A 196 37.50 -24.82 15.66
C ALA A 196 37.22 -24.76 14.14
N ILE A 197 36.93 -23.59 13.60
CA ILE A 197 36.60 -23.39 12.17
C ILE A 197 37.85 -23.59 11.27
N LYS A 198 39.05 -23.28 11.79
CA LYS A 198 40.31 -23.41 11.04
C LYS A 198 40.73 -24.87 10.81
N MET A 199 40.29 -25.81 11.65
CA MET A 199 40.56 -27.24 11.51
C MET A 199 39.59 -27.98 10.58
N SER A 200 38.38 -27.44 10.35
CA SER A 200 37.32 -28.12 9.58
C SER A 200 37.45 -27.94 8.05
N LEU A 201 38.19 -26.93 7.59
CA LEU A 201 38.32 -26.60 6.16
C LEU A 201 39.38 -27.44 5.40
N THR A 202 40.13 -28.31 6.08
CA THR A 202 41.26 -29.06 5.47
C THR A 202 40.94 -30.52 5.12
N SER A 203 39.72 -31.00 5.36
CA SER A 203 39.33 -32.36 4.97
C SER A 203 37.89 -32.40 4.48
N CYS A 204 37.70 -32.67 3.17
CA CYS A 204 36.73 -33.63 2.60
C CYS A 204 36.40 -33.32 1.12
N PHE A 205 37.06 -34.07 0.22
CA PHE A 205 36.49 -34.60 -1.03
C PHE A 205 35.96 -36.03 -0.72
N PRO A 206 35.10 -36.63 -1.56
CA PRO A 206 33.71 -37.00 -1.26
C PRO A 206 33.49 -38.51 -1.01
N ILE A 207 32.24 -38.93 -0.76
CA ILE A 207 31.49 -40.06 -1.38
C ILE A 207 30.30 -40.50 -0.48
N GLY A 208 29.09 -40.53 -1.07
CA GLY A 208 28.23 -41.72 -1.13
C GLY A 208 27.26 -42.09 0.02
N GLU A 209 25.98 -42.09 -0.36
CA GLU A 209 24.92 -43.08 -0.06
C GLU A 209 23.95 -42.92 1.14
N GLN A 210 22.70 -43.25 0.81
CA GLN A 210 21.43 -43.08 1.53
C GLN A 210 21.17 -44.18 2.55
N GLN A 211 20.39 -43.88 3.60
CA GLN A 211 19.26 -44.73 4.04
C GLN A 211 18.32 -44.01 5.04
N ASP A 212 17.08 -44.53 5.04
CA ASP A 212 15.80 -44.06 5.57
C ASP A 212 15.68 -43.75 7.08
N ALA A 213 14.76 -42.85 7.45
CA ALA A 213 13.51 -43.15 8.20
C ALA A 213 12.99 -42.02 9.11
N SER A 214 11.65 -41.96 9.20
CA SER A 214 10.81 -41.62 10.36
C SER A 214 10.39 -40.16 10.63
N ASP A 215 9.08 -40.05 10.77
CA ASP A 215 8.20 -38.94 11.16
C ASP A 215 8.39 -38.53 12.64
N CYS A 216 8.42 -37.21 12.92
CA CYS A 216 8.06 -36.54 14.19
C CYS A 216 8.46 -35.04 14.17
N ASP A 217 7.53 -34.16 14.54
CA ASP A 217 7.67 -32.72 14.74
C ASP A 217 8.93 -32.27 15.49
N GLN A 218 9.69 -31.32 14.92
CA GLN A 218 10.67 -30.51 15.66
C GLN A 218 10.71 -29.05 15.20
N GLU A 219 10.82 -28.18 16.20
CA GLU A 219 10.91 -26.72 16.13
C GLU A 219 11.92 -26.23 15.10
N VAL A 220 11.49 -25.25 14.29
CA VAL A 220 12.35 -24.54 13.33
C VAL A 220 13.42 -23.77 14.11
N THR A 221 14.63 -24.32 14.09
CA THR A 221 15.84 -23.66 14.55
C THR A 221 16.29 -22.66 13.48
N VAL A 222 16.07 -21.37 13.70
CA VAL A 222 16.59 -20.32 12.80
C VAL A 222 18.10 -20.16 13.02
N ARG A 223 18.89 -20.64 12.05
CA ARG A 223 20.32 -20.33 11.94
C ARG A 223 20.53 -18.86 11.53
N ARG A 224 21.49 -18.23 12.19
CA ARG A 224 21.94 -16.83 12.08
C ARG A 224 22.29 -16.43 10.63
N LYS A 225 21.59 -15.45 10.04
CA LYS A 225 22.10 -14.64 8.91
C LYS A 225 23.04 -13.56 9.47
N ARG A 226 24.19 -13.38 8.81
CA ARG A 226 25.19 -12.35 9.15
C ARG A 226 24.73 -10.96 8.72
N VAL A 227 25.20 -9.98 9.51
CA VAL A 227 25.10 -8.54 9.37
C VAL A 227 25.99 -8.07 8.22
N THR A 228 25.40 -7.38 7.24
CA THR A 228 25.93 -6.16 6.59
C THR A 228 24.92 -5.72 5.54
N GLU A 229 24.14 -4.67 5.81
CA GLU A 229 23.54 -3.74 4.83
C GLU A 229 22.63 -2.74 5.58
N VAL A 230 23.11 -1.52 5.81
CA VAL A 230 22.33 -0.42 6.40
C VAL A 230 22.51 0.86 5.58
N ASP A 231 21.86 0.90 4.42
CA ASP A 231 21.07 2.03 3.92
C ASP A 231 21.47 3.52 4.02
N LEU A 232 22.72 3.98 4.12
CA LEU A 232 23.07 5.39 4.36
C LEU A 232 23.71 6.01 3.11
N ALA A 233 23.18 7.14 2.62
CA ALA A 233 23.69 7.89 1.47
C ALA A 233 23.92 9.36 1.86
N ASP A 234 25.13 9.87 1.63
CA ASP A 234 25.57 11.25 1.89
C ASP A 234 25.46 12.15 0.66
N THR A 235 25.25 13.46 0.89
CA THR A 235 25.62 14.53 -0.05
C THR A 235 26.19 15.75 0.69
N LEU A 236 27.30 16.29 0.16
CA LEU A 236 27.93 17.56 0.54
C LEU A 236 27.35 18.75 -0.27
N PRO A 237 27.50 20.02 0.20
CA PRO A 237 26.69 21.17 -0.20
C PRO A 237 27.33 22.10 -1.25
N TRP A 238 26.49 22.79 -2.04
CA TRP A 238 26.84 23.98 -2.83
C TRP A 238 25.68 25.00 -2.82
N GLU A 239 25.99 26.30 -2.63
CA GLU A 239 25.06 27.45 -2.63
C GLU A 239 25.15 28.25 -3.94
N PRO A 240 24.06 28.91 -4.39
CA PRO A 240 24.04 30.37 -4.27
C PRO A 240 22.66 31.07 -4.10
N GLU A 241 22.73 32.18 -3.36
CA GLU A 241 22.14 33.53 -3.47
C GLU A 241 20.62 33.83 -3.62
N HIS A 242 20.28 34.97 -2.98
CA HIS A 242 18.99 35.51 -2.57
C HIS A 242 18.20 36.24 -3.66
N GLU A 243 16.86 36.35 -3.49
CA GLU A 243 16.13 37.63 -3.54
C GLU A 243 14.69 37.53 -2.97
N SER A 244 14.15 38.67 -2.53
CA SER A 244 13.09 38.89 -1.52
C SER A 244 11.72 39.23 -2.18
N THR A 245 10.50 39.12 -1.63
CA THR A 245 9.79 39.90 -0.55
C THR A 245 8.24 39.55 -0.59
N PRO A 246 7.26 40.18 0.14
CA PRO A 246 6.60 39.68 1.35
C PRO A 246 5.06 39.40 1.33
N LYS A 247 4.56 38.88 2.49
CA LYS A 247 3.17 38.50 2.87
C LYS A 247 2.38 39.59 3.62
N SER A 248 1.06 39.39 3.79
CA SER A 248 0.16 40.09 4.75
C SER A 248 -0.74 39.08 5.52
N THR A 249 -1.26 39.48 6.69
CA THR A 249 -1.65 38.70 7.90
C THR A 249 -3.00 39.14 8.51
N ALA A 250 -3.70 38.24 9.24
CA ALA A 250 -4.44 38.40 10.53
C ALA A 250 -5.53 37.29 10.67
N GLU A 251 -5.64 36.40 11.67
CA GLU A 251 -5.79 36.41 13.16
C GLU A 251 -7.25 36.47 13.71
N LYS A 252 -7.55 35.60 14.70
CA LYS A 252 -8.86 35.20 15.26
C LYS A 252 -8.93 35.46 16.78
N THR A 253 -10.14 35.58 17.34
CA THR A 253 -10.40 35.48 18.80
C THR A 253 -11.81 34.90 19.11
N ARG A 254 -11.99 34.37 20.34
CA ARG A 254 -12.99 33.35 20.82
C ARG A 254 -14.06 33.90 21.82
N TYR A 255 -15.00 32.98 22.19
CA TYR A 255 -15.92 32.86 23.38
C TYR A 255 -17.45 33.00 23.07
N PRO A 256 -18.42 32.57 23.92
CA PRO A 256 -18.88 31.18 24.19
C PRO A 256 -20.44 30.92 24.18
N PHE A 257 -20.87 29.64 24.06
CA PHE A 257 -22.14 28.94 24.46
C PHE A 257 -23.57 29.40 24.02
N GLN A 258 -24.43 28.47 23.53
CA GLN A 258 -25.56 27.79 24.25
C GLN A 258 -26.52 27.04 23.27
N HIS A 259 -27.07 25.90 23.71
CA HIS A 259 -27.88 24.92 22.95
C HIS A 259 -29.37 25.32 22.80
N ASP A 260 -29.99 24.95 21.68
CA ASP A 260 -31.41 24.54 21.64
C ASP A 260 -31.73 23.59 20.47
N CYS A 261 -32.65 22.66 20.74
CA CYS A 261 -32.95 21.41 20.04
C CYS A 261 -34.13 21.58 19.05
N CYS A 262 -34.08 20.96 17.86
CA CYS A 262 -35.26 20.73 17.01
C CYS A 262 -35.13 19.41 16.24
N GLU A 263 -36.08 18.51 16.51
CA GLU A 263 -36.27 17.19 15.93
C GLU A 263 -36.76 17.27 14.48
N VAL A 264 -36.17 16.49 13.56
CA VAL A 264 -36.79 16.17 12.26
C VAL A 264 -36.56 14.68 11.96
N HIS A 265 -37.66 13.96 11.81
CA HIS A 265 -37.76 12.54 11.45
C HIS A 265 -37.18 12.28 10.06
N CYS A 266 -35.93 11.84 9.99
CA CYS A 266 -35.41 10.99 8.91
C CYS A 266 -34.58 9.92 9.62
N GLN A 267 -34.81 8.62 9.38
CA GLN A 267 -33.93 7.57 9.90
C GLN A 267 -32.73 7.46 8.96
N PRO A 268 -31.53 7.99 9.28
CA PRO A 268 -30.38 7.87 8.42
C PRO A 268 -29.89 6.42 8.45
N ILE A 269 -30.04 5.69 7.34
CA ILE A 269 -29.38 4.40 7.13
C ILE A 269 -27.87 4.65 7.11
N VAL A 270 -27.12 4.02 8.01
CA VAL A 270 -25.67 4.24 8.15
C VAL A 270 -24.94 3.07 7.50
N GLN A 271 -24.08 3.32 6.51
CA GLN A 271 -23.03 2.38 6.09
C GLN A 271 -21.68 2.86 6.58
N LEU A 272 -21.08 2.19 7.57
CA LEU A 272 -19.76 2.55 8.10
C LEU A 272 -18.65 2.07 7.16
N TYR A 273 -17.80 3.00 6.71
CA TYR A 273 -16.49 2.68 6.15
C TYR A 273 -15.45 2.85 7.26
N ALA A 274 -14.87 1.77 7.75
CA ALA A 274 -13.76 1.83 8.69
C ALA A 274 -12.41 1.86 7.93
N PRO A 275 -11.39 2.58 8.38
CA PRO A 275 -10.10 2.62 7.70
C PRO A 275 -9.29 1.34 7.89
N ILE A 276 -8.32 1.25 6.98
CA ILE A 276 -7.22 0.30 6.88
C ILE A 276 -6.53 0.12 8.24
N VAL A 277 -6.59 -1.11 8.77
CA VAL A 277 -5.69 -1.58 9.84
C VAL A 277 -4.60 -2.41 9.14
N VAL A 278 -3.38 -1.88 9.14
CA VAL A 278 -2.19 -2.62 8.67
C VAL A 278 -1.79 -3.58 9.79
N ASP A 279 -1.96 -4.88 9.58
CA ASP A 279 -1.33 -5.89 10.43
C ASP A 279 0.18 -5.94 10.06
N GLU A 280 1.06 -5.70 11.04
CA GLU A 280 2.53 -5.74 10.85
C GLU A 280 3.13 -7.17 10.83
N ASP A 281 2.31 -8.21 10.89
CA ASP A 281 2.80 -9.59 11.02
C ASP A 281 2.50 -10.44 9.78
N GLU A 282 3.34 -10.31 8.75
CA GLU A 282 3.73 -11.40 7.83
C GLU A 282 4.94 -10.92 7.00
N ASP A 283 6.13 -11.36 7.43
CA ASP A 283 7.41 -11.43 6.72
C ASP A 283 7.68 -10.43 5.57
N GLY A 284 8.50 -9.42 5.88
CA GLY A 284 9.60 -8.97 5.02
C GLY A 284 9.29 -8.65 3.56
N SER A 285 8.51 -7.60 3.29
CA SER A 285 8.67 -6.69 2.13
C SER A 285 7.63 -5.58 2.20
N GLN A 286 7.99 -4.47 2.86
CA GLN A 286 7.25 -3.21 2.79
C GLN A 286 7.71 -2.46 1.54
N ASP A 287 6.85 -2.40 0.53
CA ASP A 287 6.28 -1.15 0.01
C ASP A 287 5.43 -1.46 -1.24
N PHE A 288 4.56 -0.52 -1.61
CA PHE A 288 3.54 -0.56 -2.68
C PHE A 288 2.15 -1.07 -2.27
N ASN A 289 1.35 -0.21 -1.61
CA ASN A 289 0.09 0.34 -2.13
C ASN A 289 -0.53 1.35 -1.13
N VAL A 290 -1.12 2.42 -1.68
CA VAL A 290 -2.16 3.35 -1.13
C VAL A 290 -2.05 3.87 0.32
N VAL A 291 -1.76 5.17 0.41
CA VAL A 291 -1.91 6.14 1.52
C VAL A 291 -1.70 5.62 2.96
N PRO A 292 -0.59 6.00 3.62
CA PRO A 292 -0.41 5.75 5.05
C PRO A 292 -1.43 6.57 5.84
N ILE A 293 -2.24 5.89 6.67
CA ILE A 293 -2.61 6.42 7.98
C ILE A 293 -1.47 5.97 8.90
N SER A 294 -0.42 6.80 8.95
CA SER A 294 0.57 6.87 10.04
C SER A 294 0.68 5.61 10.93
N ALA A 295 1.45 4.60 10.52
CA ALA A 295 2.06 3.67 11.47
C ALA A 295 3.44 4.23 11.83
N ASP A 296 3.45 5.17 12.76
CA ASP A 296 4.64 5.54 13.54
C ASP A 296 4.43 4.81 14.88
N PRO A 297 5.34 3.99 15.39
CA PRO A 297 5.16 3.28 16.66
C PRO A 297 5.03 4.22 17.88
N ALA A 298 5.15 5.54 17.66
CA ALA A 298 4.90 6.60 18.61
C ALA A 298 3.58 7.39 18.37
N LYS A 299 2.68 6.96 17.46
CA LYS A 299 1.43 7.66 17.15
C LYS A 299 0.21 6.75 17.22
N GLU A 300 -0.85 7.28 17.82
CA GLU A 300 -2.18 6.69 17.92
C GLU A 300 -2.72 6.29 16.53
N ALA A 301 -3.32 5.11 16.42
CA ALA A 301 -4.00 4.69 15.21
C ALA A 301 -5.32 5.46 15.09
N ILE A 302 -5.72 5.88 13.88
CA ILE A 302 -6.94 6.67 13.69
C ILE A 302 -7.98 5.84 12.91
N LEU A 303 -9.12 5.58 13.53
CA LEU A 303 -10.30 4.99 12.91
C LEU A 303 -11.21 6.09 12.33
N SER A 304 -11.24 6.29 11.01
CA SER A 304 -12.07 7.28 10.32
C SER A 304 -13.30 6.64 9.69
N MET A 305 -14.47 6.91 10.25
CA MET A 305 -15.74 6.38 9.77
C MET A 305 -16.35 7.28 8.71
N LEU A 306 -16.66 6.72 7.54
CA LEU A 306 -17.57 7.36 6.60
C LEU A 306 -18.96 6.73 6.71
N VAL A 307 -19.99 7.51 6.46
CA VAL A 307 -21.37 7.04 6.31
C VAL A 307 -21.83 7.20 4.87
N CYS A 308 -22.47 6.17 4.31
CA CYS A 308 -23.13 6.24 3.01
C CYS A 308 -24.63 6.00 3.15
N TYR A 309 -25.44 6.92 2.61
CA TYR A 309 -26.90 6.86 2.67
C TYR A 309 -27.55 7.53 1.46
N TYR A 310 -28.79 7.17 1.15
CA TYR A 310 -29.56 7.80 0.08
C TYR A 310 -30.31 9.04 0.61
N HIS A 311 -30.14 10.18 -0.03
CA HIS A 311 -30.87 11.41 0.28
C HIS A 311 -32.00 11.60 -0.72
N ALA A 312 -33.24 11.44 -0.27
CA ALA A 312 -34.43 11.48 -1.11
C ALA A 312 -34.57 12.77 -1.93
N ASP A 313 -34.45 13.94 -1.28
CA ASP A 313 -34.63 15.23 -1.98
C ASP A 313 -33.56 15.50 -3.04
N LEU A 314 -32.31 15.12 -2.76
CA LEU A 314 -31.19 15.30 -3.67
C LEU A 314 -31.10 14.19 -4.73
N ARG A 315 -31.85 13.10 -4.56
CA ARG A 315 -31.84 11.88 -5.39
C ARG A 315 -30.45 11.31 -5.60
N LYS A 316 -29.64 11.36 -4.53
CA LYS A 316 -28.23 11.01 -4.57
C LYS A 316 -27.85 10.20 -3.35
N VAL A 317 -26.90 9.30 -3.57
CA VAL A 317 -26.17 8.67 -2.48
C VAL A 317 -25.14 9.69 -1.98
N ILE A 318 -25.22 9.99 -0.70
CA ILE A 318 -24.30 10.89 -0.01
C ILE A 318 -23.30 10.04 0.76
N VAL A 319 -22.03 10.39 0.62
CA VAL A 319 -20.94 9.87 1.46
C VAL A 319 -20.45 11.00 2.34
N GLU A 320 -20.57 10.84 3.65
CA GLU A 320 -20.17 11.85 4.64
C GLU A 320 -19.17 11.28 5.63
N HIS A 321 -18.33 12.16 6.18
CA HIS A 321 -17.46 11.78 7.28
C HIS A 321 -18.26 11.79 8.57
N LEU A 322 -18.44 10.62 9.16
CA LEU A 322 -19.22 10.44 10.39
C LEU A 322 -18.39 10.80 11.62
N GLY A 323 -17.09 10.44 11.61
CA GLY A 323 -16.19 10.77 12.72
C GLY A 323 -14.82 10.12 12.57
N SER A 324 -13.85 10.58 13.37
CA SER A 324 -12.53 9.95 13.50
C SER A 324 -12.23 9.69 14.97
N LEU A 325 -11.74 8.49 15.28
CA LEU A 325 -11.48 8.01 16.63
C LEU A 325 -10.00 7.64 16.75
N GLU A 326 -9.33 8.18 17.76
CA GLU A 326 -7.96 7.81 18.11
C GLU A 326 -7.98 6.50 18.92
N ILE A 327 -7.12 5.56 18.54
CA ILE A 327 -7.06 4.21 19.08
C ILE A 327 -5.62 3.92 19.50
N VAL A 328 -5.43 3.75 20.81
CA VAL A 328 -4.11 3.47 21.40
C VAL A 328 -3.69 2.02 21.18
N LYS A 329 -4.64 1.08 21.23
CA LYS A 329 -4.40 -0.35 21.00
C LYS A 329 -5.39 -0.87 19.99
N VAL A 330 -4.92 -1.40 18.86
CA VAL A 330 -5.77 -1.89 17.79
C VAL A 330 -5.96 -3.39 17.94
N ASN A 331 -7.15 -3.82 18.39
CA ASN A 331 -7.63 -5.19 18.32
C ASN A 331 -9.16 -5.15 18.18
N ALA A 332 -9.77 -6.28 17.84
CA ALA A 332 -11.20 -6.33 17.55
C ALA A 332 -12.08 -5.89 18.73
N ALA A 333 -11.69 -6.20 19.98
CA ALA A 333 -12.45 -5.82 21.17
C ALA A 333 -12.30 -4.33 21.51
N SER A 334 -11.12 -3.74 21.31
CA SER A 334 -10.94 -2.29 21.51
C SER A 334 -11.67 -1.49 20.44
N LEU A 335 -11.69 -1.97 19.19
CA LEU A 335 -12.46 -1.38 18.10
C LEU A 335 -13.96 -1.44 18.36
N GLU A 336 -14.47 -2.60 18.79
CA GLU A 336 -15.86 -2.79 19.21
C GLU A 336 -16.24 -1.76 20.28
N LYS A 337 -15.48 -1.68 21.38
CA LYS A 337 -15.75 -0.75 22.48
C LYS A 337 -15.84 0.70 22.00
N VAL A 338 -14.87 1.14 21.20
CA VAL A 338 -14.78 2.51 20.69
C VAL A 338 -15.93 2.83 19.73
N LEU A 339 -16.37 1.87 18.91
CA LEU A 339 -17.55 2.02 18.05
C LEU A 339 -18.85 2.07 18.86
N CYS A 340 -19.00 1.23 19.89
CA CYS A 340 -20.18 1.27 20.76
C CYS A 340 -20.30 2.62 21.48
N GLU A 341 -19.21 3.11 22.09
CA GLU A 341 -19.17 4.42 22.72
C GLU A 341 -19.51 5.54 21.73
N PHE A 342 -19.06 5.42 20.48
CA PHE A 342 -19.41 6.37 19.43
C PHE A 342 -20.89 6.35 19.06
N PHE A 343 -21.48 5.17 18.87
CA PHE A 343 -22.91 5.02 18.54
C PHE A 343 -23.79 5.56 19.66
N GLU A 344 -23.47 5.22 20.91
CA GLU A 344 -24.18 5.70 22.10
C GLU A 344 -24.06 7.22 22.23
N LYS A 345 -22.85 7.77 22.17
CA LYS A 345 -22.62 9.22 22.33
C LYS A 345 -23.32 10.05 21.26
N ASN A 346 -23.45 9.53 20.04
CA ASN A 346 -24.10 10.23 18.93
C ASN A 346 -25.58 9.84 18.77
N ASN A 347 -26.14 9.03 19.67
CA ASN A 347 -27.51 8.53 19.61
C ASN A 347 -27.86 7.86 18.26
N ILE A 348 -26.94 7.07 17.71
CA ILE A 348 -27.13 6.37 16.44
C ILE A 348 -27.72 4.97 16.75
N PRO A 349 -28.95 4.68 16.30
CA PRO A 349 -29.54 3.36 16.50
C PRO A 349 -28.80 2.29 15.69
N TRP A 350 -28.49 1.15 16.31
CA TRP A 350 -27.85 0.03 15.62
C TRP A 350 -28.67 -0.51 14.45
N ASN A 351 -30.00 -0.43 14.53
CA ASN A 351 -30.90 -0.84 13.44
C ASN A 351 -30.73 -0.02 12.16
N ASN A 352 -30.09 1.14 12.24
CA ASN A 352 -29.77 1.94 11.06
C ASN A 352 -28.56 1.41 10.30
N LEU A 353 -27.70 0.60 10.95
CA LEU A 353 -26.50 0.06 10.34
C LEU A 353 -26.85 -1.12 9.44
N VAL A 354 -26.76 -0.93 8.13
CA VAL A 354 -27.15 -1.95 7.14
C VAL A 354 -25.97 -2.82 6.73
N SER A 355 -24.80 -2.23 6.52
CA SER A 355 -23.58 -2.95 6.15
C SER A 355 -22.34 -2.20 6.61
N MET A 356 -21.21 -2.91 6.67
CA MET A 356 -19.89 -2.35 6.98
C MET A 356 -18.90 -2.76 5.91
N LEU A 357 -18.22 -1.79 5.30
CA LEU A 357 -17.11 -2.07 4.39
C LEU A 357 -15.79 -1.81 5.11
N MET A 358 -14.95 -2.83 5.16
CA MET A 358 -13.69 -2.83 5.90
C MET A 358 -12.66 -3.68 5.17
N ASP A 359 -11.38 -3.44 5.46
CA ASP A 359 -10.33 -4.36 5.06
C ASP A 359 -10.54 -5.75 5.67
N SER A 360 -10.06 -6.77 4.96
CA SER A 360 -10.21 -8.17 5.36
C SER A 360 -9.06 -8.70 6.22
N CYS A 361 -8.41 -7.82 6.99
CA CYS A 361 -7.41 -8.22 7.97
C CYS A 361 -8.07 -8.96 9.15
N ALA A 362 -7.27 -9.73 9.90
CA ALA A 362 -7.82 -10.64 10.91
C ALA A 362 -8.55 -9.89 12.04
N VAL A 363 -8.07 -8.71 12.38
CA VAL A 363 -8.69 -7.82 13.37
C VAL A 363 -10.10 -7.40 12.95
N MET A 364 -10.32 -7.12 11.67
CA MET A 364 -11.59 -6.57 11.17
C MET A 364 -12.59 -7.67 10.79
N ARG A 365 -12.16 -8.69 10.05
CA ARG A 365 -13.03 -9.75 9.48
C ARG A 365 -12.62 -11.17 9.87
N GLY A 366 -11.86 -11.35 10.94
CA GLY A 366 -11.46 -12.68 11.43
C GLY A 366 -12.66 -13.56 11.81
N SER A 367 -12.66 -14.83 11.39
CA SER A 367 -13.81 -15.75 11.44
C SER A 367 -14.28 -16.18 12.83
N LYS A 368 -13.58 -15.81 13.90
CA LYS A 368 -13.95 -16.14 15.30
C LYS A 368 -14.19 -14.91 16.16
N THR A 369 -13.32 -13.91 16.05
CA THR A 369 -13.26 -12.78 16.98
C THR A 369 -13.07 -11.44 16.27
N GLY A 370 -13.17 -11.40 14.95
CA GLY A 370 -13.06 -10.17 14.16
C GLY A 370 -14.13 -9.15 14.54
N LEU A 371 -13.86 -7.88 14.24
CA LEU A 371 -14.78 -6.78 14.54
C LEU A 371 -16.18 -7.01 13.97
N GLU A 372 -16.30 -7.44 12.71
CA GLU A 372 -17.61 -7.72 12.10
C GLU A 372 -18.43 -8.75 12.90
N ILE A 373 -17.80 -9.84 13.33
CA ILE A 373 -18.46 -10.87 14.15
C ILE A 373 -18.95 -10.31 15.48
N ARG A 374 -18.18 -9.39 16.08
CA ARG A 374 -18.59 -8.69 17.30
C ARG A 374 -19.74 -7.74 17.04
N MET A 375 -19.72 -7.00 15.94
CA MET A 375 -20.79 -6.08 15.55
C MET A 375 -22.12 -6.80 15.26
N HIS A 376 -22.10 -8.04 14.79
CA HIS A 376 -23.30 -8.86 14.66
C HIS A 376 -24.09 -9.07 15.97
N GLN A 377 -23.46 -8.92 17.14
CA GLN A 377 -24.16 -8.99 18.43
C GLN A 377 -25.09 -7.78 18.64
N TYR A 378 -24.75 -6.62 18.08
CA TYR A 378 -25.52 -5.37 18.18
C TYR A 378 -26.43 -5.17 16.96
N CYS A 379 -26.01 -5.62 15.78
CA CYS A 379 -26.81 -5.63 14.55
C CYS A 379 -26.87 -7.05 13.93
N PRO A 380 -27.81 -7.90 14.37
CA PRO A 380 -27.92 -9.28 13.86
C PRO A 380 -28.25 -9.37 12.36
N ASN A 381 -28.86 -8.33 11.80
CA ASN A 381 -29.24 -8.27 10.38
C ASN A 381 -28.20 -7.54 9.52
N LEU A 382 -26.97 -7.36 10.01
CA LEU A 382 -25.88 -6.74 9.27
C LEU A 382 -25.63 -7.52 7.97
N LEU A 383 -25.70 -6.81 6.85
CA LEU A 383 -25.54 -7.38 5.52
C LEU A 383 -24.05 -7.62 5.22
N ASP A 384 -23.69 -8.89 5.01
CA ASP A 384 -22.33 -9.27 4.61
C ASP A 384 -22.09 -8.97 3.12
N VAL A 385 -21.48 -7.80 2.86
CA VAL A 385 -21.05 -7.34 1.53
C VAL A 385 -19.61 -7.73 1.21
N ASP A 386 -19.02 -8.60 2.02
CA ASP A 386 -17.59 -8.92 2.08
C ASP A 386 -16.69 -7.72 2.40
N GLY A 387 -15.38 -7.97 2.52
CA GLY A 387 -14.40 -6.90 2.72
C GLY A 387 -14.04 -6.15 1.44
N ASP A 388 -13.14 -5.18 1.56
CA ASP A 388 -12.70 -4.34 0.44
C ASP A 388 -12.16 -5.20 -0.72
N SER A 389 -12.94 -5.27 -1.79
CA SER A 389 -12.59 -6.04 -2.98
C SER A 389 -11.38 -5.46 -3.70
N CYS A 390 -11.18 -4.14 -3.69
CA CYS A 390 -9.97 -3.54 -4.22
C CYS A 390 -8.76 -3.98 -3.42
N HIS A 391 -8.83 -3.99 -2.08
CA HIS A 391 -7.76 -4.52 -1.23
C HIS A 391 -7.42 -5.97 -1.61
N HIS A 392 -8.44 -6.82 -1.81
CA HIS A 392 -8.24 -8.20 -2.26
C HIS A 392 -7.46 -8.29 -3.58
N ILE A 393 -7.77 -7.43 -4.55
CA ILE A 393 -7.06 -7.43 -5.83
C ILE A 393 -5.62 -6.92 -5.71
N HIS A 394 -5.36 -5.93 -4.85
CA HIS A 394 -3.98 -5.49 -4.58
C HIS A 394 -3.14 -6.62 -3.96
N ASN A 395 -3.72 -7.37 -3.01
CA ASN A 395 -3.04 -8.52 -2.43
C ASN A 395 -2.87 -9.67 -3.44
N ALA A 396 -3.81 -9.85 -4.38
CA ALA A 396 -3.65 -10.81 -5.46
C ALA A 396 -2.45 -10.47 -6.35
N ALA A 397 -2.24 -9.18 -6.66
CA ALA A 397 -1.04 -8.73 -7.37
C ALA A 397 0.25 -9.03 -6.59
N LYS A 398 0.25 -8.84 -5.26
CA LYS A 398 1.38 -9.24 -4.40
C LYS A 398 1.62 -10.75 -4.47
N LYS A 399 0.59 -11.58 -4.34
CA LYS A 399 0.68 -13.04 -4.46
C LYS A 399 1.19 -13.50 -5.83
N PHE A 400 0.83 -12.79 -6.88
CA PHE A 400 1.34 -13.04 -8.23
C PHE A 400 2.86 -12.83 -8.33
N SER A 401 3.41 -11.87 -7.57
CA SER A 401 4.85 -11.59 -7.59
C SER A 401 5.71 -12.64 -6.88
N GLU A 402 5.16 -13.38 -5.93
CA GLU A 402 5.92 -14.26 -5.02
C GLU A 402 6.74 -15.32 -5.77
N PRO A 403 6.20 -16.02 -6.80
CA PRO A 403 6.98 -17.01 -7.54
C PRO A 403 8.12 -16.44 -8.38
N PHE A 404 8.17 -15.12 -8.56
CA PHE A 404 9.27 -14.44 -9.22
C PHE A 404 10.29 -13.88 -8.21
N ASP A 405 10.24 -14.29 -6.94
CA ASP A 405 11.11 -13.82 -5.84
C ASP A 405 11.08 -12.29 -5.65
N SER A 406 9.93 -11.67 -5.95
CA SER A 406 9.74 -10.22 -5.95
C SER A 406 10.80 -9.48 -6.78
N TYR A 407 11.23 -10.08 -7.89
CA TYR A 407 12.36 -9.61 -8.69
C TYR A 407 12.16 -8.20 -9.25
N LEU A 408 10.97 -7.93 -9.79
CA LEU A 408 10.63 -6.63 -10.35
C LEU A 408 10.36 -5.62 -9.24
N GLU A 409 9.71 -6.01 -8.15
CA GLU A 409 9.49 -5.17 -6.97
C GLU A 409 10.81 -4.68 -6.38
N LYS A 410 11.82 -5.55 -6.30
CA LYS A 410 13.17 -5.18 -5.88
C LYS A 410 13.83 -4.20 -6.87
N LEU A 411 13.67 -4.43 -8.19
CA LEU A 411 14.19 -3.51 -9.22
C LEU A 411 13.54 -2.14 -9.11
N PHE A 412 12.21 -2.14 -8.98
CA PHE A 412 11.39 -0.96 -8.77
C PHE A 412 11.93 -0.23 -7.54
N SER A 413 11.95 -0.88 -6.37
CA SER A 413 12.42 -0.26 -5.13
C SER A 413 13.81 0.37 -5.29
N ASP A 414 14.77 -0.35 -5.87
CA ASP A 414 16.12 0.16 -6.11
C ASP A 414 16.11 1.42 -7.02
N LEU A 415 15.36 1.39 -8.13
CA LEU A 415 15.22 2.53 -9.04
C LEU A 415 14.53 3.72 -8.37
N GLN A 416 13.46 3.49 -7.59
CA GLN A 416 12.74 4.56 -6.91
C GLN A 416 13.62 5.25 -5.87
N VAL A 417 14.32 4.47 -5.04
CA VAL A 417 15.22 5.03 -4.02
C VAL A 417 16.30 5.86 -4.70
N ASP A 418 16.87 5.39 -5.81
CA ASP A 418 17.86 6.16 -6.56
C ASP A 418 17.30 7.48 -7.11
N HIS A 419 16.10 7.48 -7.70
CA HIS A 419 15.49 8.72 -8.19
C HIS A 419 15.05 9.68 -7.07
N GLN A 420 14.63 9.15 -5.93
CA GLN A 420 14.23 9.95 -4.78
C GLN A 420 15.43 10.73 -4.20
N TRP A 421 16.58 10.08 -4.08
CA TRP A 421 17.74 10.62 -3.39
C TRP A 421 18.79 11.25 -4.31
N SER A 422 18.73 11.03 -5.63
CA SER A 422 19.63 11.66 -6.61
C SER A 422 19.01 12.94 -7.19
N PRO A 423 19.41 14.15 -6.76
CA PRO A 423 18.83 15.41 -7.22
C PRO A 423 18.93 15.60 -8.74
N ASP A 424 19.99 15.04 -9.34
CA ASP A 424 20.26 15.00 -10.77
C ASP A 424 19.29 14.12 -11.57
N GLN A 425 18.51 13.26 -10.90
CA GLN A 425 17.60 12.31 -11.54
C GLN A 425 16.11 12.59 -11.28
N ARG A 426 15.78 13.57 -10.42
CA ARG A 426 14.40 13.93 -10.01
C ARG A 426 13.49 14.41 -11.14
N GLY A 427 14.04 14.77 -12.31
CA GLY A 427 13.27 15.24 -13.46
C GLY A 427 12.83 14.15 -14.45
N PHE A 428 13.27 12.90 -14.30
CA PHE A 428 13.17 11.89 -15.36
C PHE A 428 12.09 10.81 -15.13
N VAL A 429 11.51 10.69 -13.93
CA VAL A 429 10.66 9.53 -13.57
C VAL A 429 9.44 9.95 -12.74
N PRO A 430 8.25 9.35 -12.96
CA PRO A 430 7.06 9.63 -12.16
C PRO A 430 7.34 9.47 -10.67
N HIS A 431 7.00 10.51 -9.88
CA HIS A 431 7.29 10.60 -8.45
C HIS A 431 6.60 9.54 -7.55
N ARG A 432 5.78 8.65 -8.11
CA ARG A 432 5.01 7.65 -7.34
C ARG A 432 4.60 6.46 -8.20
N TRP A 433 4.88 5.25 -7.72
CA TRP A 433 4.20 4.05 -8.20
C TRP A 433 3.04 3.75 -7.26
N LEU A 434 1.84 3.82 -7.83
CA LEU A 434 0.60 3.53 -7.12
C LEU A 434 0.24 2.04 -7.17
N SER A 435 0.92 1.27 -8.03
CA SER A 435 0.79 -0.18 -8.15
C SER A 435 2.00 -0.77 -8.90
N ALA A 436 2.26 -2.07 -8.75
CA ALA A 436 3.28 -2.79 -9.52
C ALA A 436 3.05 -2.69 -11.04
N TYR A 437 1.79 -2.60 -11.49
CA TYR A 437 1.45 -2.35 -12.89
C TYR A 437 2.00 -1.01 -13.39
N ASP A 438 1.73 0.07 -12.65
CA ASP A 438 2.17 1.42 -13.04
C ASP A 438 3.71 1.49 -13.05
N ALA A 439 4.36 0.82 -12.10
CA ALA A 439 5.82 0.68 -12.04
C ALA A 439 6.38 -0.10 -13.24
N SER A 440 5.75 -1.21 -13.62
CA SER A 440 6.14 -2.01 -14.79
C SER A 440 6.03 -1.20 -16.07
N MET A 441 4.90 -0.53 -16.31
CA MET A 441 4.70 0.31 -17.50
C MET A 441 5.74 1.43 -17.59
N ALA A 442 5.97 2.15 -16.49
CA ALA A 442 6.96 3.23 -16.44
C ALA A 442 8.38 2.70 -16.65
N THR A 443 8.74 1.59 -15.99
CA THR A 443 10.07 0.99 -16.08
C THR A 443 10.35 0.43 -17.46
N HIS A 444 9.36 -0.21 -18.07
CA HIS A 444 9.45 -0.70 -19.44
C HIS A 444 9.67 0.43 -20.44
N ALA A 445 8.86 1.50 -20.36
CA ALA A 445 9.00 2.67 -21.22
C ALA A 445 10.35 3.37 -21.06
N MET A 446 10.88 3.43 -19.83
CA MET A 446 12.15 4.08 -19.51
C MET A 446 13.36 3.15 -19.63
N MET A 447 13.18 1.86 -19.93
CA MET A 447 14.25 0.86 -19.96
C MET A 447 15.47 1.29 -20.80
N PRO A 448 15.33 1.83 -22.03
CA PRO A 448 16.47 2.29 -22.81
C PRO A 448 17.22 3.45 -22.14
N ALA A 449 16.50 4.39 -21.53
CA ALA A 449 17.08 5.53 -20.84
C ALA A 449 17.80 5.09 -19.56
N TYR A 450 17.22 4.16 -18.79
CA TYR A 450 17.87 3.57 -17.63
C TYR A 450 19.14 2.83 -18.02
N ARG A 451 19.12 2.03 -19.09
CA ARG A 451 20.33 1.36 -19.57
C ARG A 451 21.44 2.37 -19.87
N VAL A 452 21.14 3.41 -20.66
CA VAL A 452 22.10 4.48 -20.97
C VAL A 452 22.62 5.15 -19.69
N LEU A 453 21.76 5.49 -18.75
CA LEU A 453 22.15 6.13 -17.49
C LEU A 453 23.04 5.22 -16.64
N TYR A 454 22.62 3.97 -16.44
CA TYR A 454 23.30 3.02 -15.57
C TYR A 454 24.52 2.36 -16.22
N TYR A 455 24.73 2.54 -17.52
CA TYR A 455 26.00 2.18 -18.19
C TYR A 455 27.21 2.87 -17.54
N GLY A 456 27.03 4.08 -16.99
CA GLY A 456 28.09 4.80 -16.27
C GLY A 456 28.63 4.04 -15.05
N PHE A 457 27.80 3.24 -14.39
CA PHE A 457 28.16 2.47 -13.19
C PHE A 457 28.70 1.06 -13.48
N LEU A 458 28.73 0.64 -14.74
CA LEU A 458 29.29 -0.66 -15.13
C LEU A 458 30.82 -0.70 -14.93
N SER A 459 31.33 -1.90 -14.67
CA SER A 459 32.77 -2.17 -14.63
C SER A 459 33.41 -1.91 -16.00
N THR A 460 34.73 -1.72 -16.05
CA THR A 460 35.44 -1.54 -17.33
C THR A 460 35.24 -2.73 -18.27
N ALA A 461 35.19 -3.94 -17.74
CA ALA A 461 34.95 -5.16 -18.53
C ALA A 461 33.52 -5.19 -19.10
N ASP A 462 32.53 -4.87 -18.28
CA ASP A 462 31.12 -4.86 -18.71
C ASP A 462 30.85 -3.72 -19.71
N LYS A 463 31.50 -2.56 -19.55
CA LYS A 463 31.43 -1.48 -20.53
C LYS A 463 31.89 -1.93 -21.90
N GLU A 464 32.96 -2.72 -21.97
CA GLU A 464 33.43 -3.29 -23.25
C GLU A 464 32.43 -4.30 -23.80
N LEU A 465 31.95 -5.22 -22.95
CA LEU A 465 30.97 -6.25 -23.32
C LEU A 465 29.66 -5.66 -23.87
N TYR A 466 29.16 -4.59 -23.26
CA TYR A 466 27.89 -3.95 -23.60
C TYR A 466 28.02 -2.71 -24.49
N ARG A 467 29.21 -2.47 -25.06
CA ARG A 467 29.47 -1.33 -25.97
C ARG A 467 28.56 -1.37 -27.20
N GLU A 468 28.51 -2.49 -27.90
CA GLU A 468 27.68 -2.65 -29.10
C GLU A 468 26.17 -2.54 -28.78
N PRO A 469 25.63 -3.22 -27.75
CA PRO A 469 24.27 -2.99 -27.28
C PRO A 469 23.92 -1.53 -26.98
N LEU A 470 24.82 -0.76 -26.35
CA LEU A 470 24.62 0.67 -26.12
C LEU A 470 24.56 1.47 -27.44
N GLU A 471 25.43 1.15 -28.39
CA GLU A 471 25.44 1.78 -29.72
C GLU A 471 24.15 1.49 -30.52
N LEU A 472 23.60 0.29 -30.38
CA LEU A 472 22.29 -0.06 -30.94
C LEU A 472 21.17 0.81 -30.34
N ILE A 473 21.20 1.09 -29.03
CA ILE A 473 20.25 2.01 -28.39
C ILE A 473 20.40 3.42 -29.00
N TYR A 474 21.61 3.95 -29.10
CA TYR A 474 21.82 5.27 -29.70
C TYR A 474 21.34 5.36 -31.14
N THR A 475 21.54 4.30 -31.91
CA THR A 475 21.10 4.23 -33.31
C THR A 475 19.57 4.17 -33.39
N LYS A 476 18.94 3.29 -32.61
CA LYS A 476 17.48 3.12 -32.56
C LYS A 476 16.74 4.39 -32.16
N TYR A 477 17.31 5.17 -31.24
CA TYR A 477 16.72 6.44 -30.75
C TYR A 477 17.32 7.69 -31.40
N HIS A 478 18.07 7.53 -32.51
CA HIS A 478 18.63 8.63 -33.31
C HIS A 478 19.45 9.65 -32.50
N VAL A 479 20.21 9.18 -31.50
CA VAL A 479 21.07 10.03 -30.69
C VAL A 479 22.28 10.46 -31.51
N ASN A 480 22.34 11.75 -31.85
CA ASN A 480 23.42 12.33 -32.65
C ASN A 480 24.76 12.40 -31.89
N GLN A 481 25.85 12.68 -32.61
CA GLN A 481 27.20 12.67 -32.04
C GLN A 481 27.39 13.65 -30.87
N ALA A 482 26.77 14.84 -30.94
CA ALA A 482 26.78 15.81 -29.85
C ALA A 482 26.03 15.29 -28.60
N GLY A 483 24.90 14.63 -28.80
CA GLY A 483 24.14 13.97 -27.73
C GLY A 483 24.93 12.85 -27.08
N ARG A 484 25.58 11.99 -27.87
CA ARG A 484 26.45 10.91 -27.37
C ARG A 484 27.63 11.46 -26.56
N ALA A 485 28.25 12.55 -27.02
CA ALA A 485 29.33 13.20 -26.28
C ALA A 485 28.85 13.73 -24.91
N ARG A 486 27.67 14.37 -24.85
CA ARG A 486 27.08 14.82 -23.58
C ARG A 486 26.75 13.67 -22.63
N ILE A 487 26.16 12.59 -23.15
CA ILE A 487 25.84 11.40 -22.36
C ILE A 487 27.11 10.80 -21.76
N LYS A 488 28.18 10.70 -22.55
CA LYS A 488 29.47 10.19 -22.08
C LYS A 488 30.04 11.04 -20.93
N VAL A 489 29.95 12.37 -21.02
CA VAL A 489 30.36 13.26 -19.92
C VAL A 489 29.56 12.97 -18.64
N VAL A 490 28.23 12.87 -18.74
CA VAL A 490 27.37 12.54 -17.59
C VAL A 490 27.73 11.17 -17.01
N GLN A 491 27.94 10.15 -17.84
CA GLN A 491 28.34 8.81 -17.39
C GLN A 491 29.68 8.82 -16.66
N GLU A 492 30.65 9.59 -17.15
CA GLU A 492 31.95 9.74 -16.51
C GLU A 492 31.89 10.50 -15.18
N GLU A 493 31.00 11.49 -15.06
CA GLU A 493 30.72 12.19 -13.80
C GLU A 493 30.06 11.25 -12.79
N LEU A 494 29.06 10.48 -13.21
CA LEU A 494 28.39 9.48 -12.38
C LEU A 494 29.35 8.42 -11.87
N ASN A 495 30.27 7.94 -12.72
CA ASN A 495 31.30 6.97 -12.34
C ASN A 495 32.30 7.52 -11.32
N ARG A 496 32.46 8.85 -11.23
CA ARG A 496 33.38 9.52 -10.30
C ARG A 496 32.69 9.94 -8.99
N LYS A 497 31.37 9.85 -8.90
CA LYS A 497 30.64 10.19 -7.67
C LYS A 497 31.04 9.24 -6.55
N GLY A 498 31.45 9.80 -5.41
CA GLY A 498 31.58 9.05 -4.18
C GLY A 498 30.21 8.52 -3.77
N MET A 499 30.09 7.21 -3.66
CA MET A 499 28.88 6.53 -3.23
C MET A 499 29.17 5.75 -1.96
N THR A 500 28.18 5.66 -1.09
CA THR A 500 28.25 4.82 0.09
C THR A 500 28.24 3.34 -0.30
N PRO A 501 28.68 2.43 0.57
CA PRO A 501 28.72 1.00 0.26
C PRO A 501 27.38 0.45 -0.24
N GLN A 502 26.25 0.84 0.36
CA GLN A 502 24.95 0.35 -0.11
C GLN A 502 24.48 1.05 -1.39
N GLY A 503 24.83 2.32 -1.60
CA GLY A 503 24.64 2.97 -2.89
C GLY A 503 25.33 2.17 -4.01
N CYS A 504 26.59 1.76 -3.79
CA CYS A 504 27.33 0.90 -4.71
C CYS A 504 26.64 -0.45 -4.95
N GLU A 505 26.22 -1.16 -3.89
CA GLU A 505 25.51 -2.44 -4.04
C GLU A 505 24.16 -2.28 -4.76
N ARG A 506 23.42 -1.20 -4.48
CA ARG A 506 22.18 -0.88 -5.20
C ARG A 506 22.43 -0.67 -6.68
N LYS A 507 23.43 0.13 -7.06
CA LYS A 507 23.82 0.32 -8.47
C LYS A 507 24.19 -1.00 -9.12
N LYS A 508 24.94 -1.88 -8.44
CA LYS A 508 25.24 -3.23 -8.94
C LYS A 508 23.99 -4.05 -9.19
N ARG A 509 23.04 -4.08 -8.25
CA ARG A 509 21.75 -4.79 -8.42
C ARG A 509 20.93 -4.25 -9.59
N VAL A 510 20.88 -2.92 -9.76
CA VAL A 510 20.19 -2.30 -10.90
C VAL A 510 20.90 -2.65 -12.21
N CYS A 511 22.23 -2.51 -12.30
CA CYS A 511 23.02 -2.89 -13.47
C CYS A 511 22.83 -4.37 -13.82
N GLN A 512 22.84 -5.27 -12.83
CA GLN A 512 22.57 -6.69 -13.01
C GLN A 512 21.25 -6.92 -13.75
N LYS A 513 20.15 -6.32 -13.30
CA LYS A 513 18.82 -6.53 -13.90
C LYS A 513 18.63 -5.81 -15.24
N LEU A 514 19.24 -4.64 -15.43
CA LEU A 514 19.11 -3.85 -16.66
C LEU A 514 20.02 -4.35 -17.80
N TRP A 515 21.18 -4.92 -17.48
CA TRP A 515 22.21 -5.28 -18.46
C TRP A 515 22.53 -6.79 -18.49
N HIS A 516 22.82 -7.40 -17.35
CA HIS A 516 23.23 -8.81 -17.30
C HIS A 516 22.04 -9.76 -17.47
N GLU A 517 20.88 -9.37 -16.95
CA GLU A 517 19.66 -10.16 -16.94
C GLU A 517 18.54 -9.48 -17.74
N GLU A 518 18.91 -8.68 -18.75
CA GLU A 518 17.97 -7.91 -19.56
C GLU A 518 16.80 -8.76 -20.06
N THR A 519 17.09 -9.92 -20.66
CA THR A 519 16.08 -10.84 -21.18
C THR A 519 15.12 -11.29 -20.09
N THR A 520 15.62 -11.68 -18.91
CA THR A 520 14.78 -12.07 -17.77
C THR A 520 13.89 -10.91 -17.31
N THR A 521 14.44 -9.70 -17.22
CA THR A 521 13.71 -8.48 -16.85
C THR A 521 12.60 -8.18 -17.85
N VAL A 522 12.87 -8.25 -19.16
CA VAL A 522 11.89 -8.01 -20.22
C VAL A 522 10.78 -9.06 -20.20
N LEU A 523 11.12 -10.35 -20.06
CA LEU A 523 10.14 -11.43 -19.96
C LEU A 523 9.21 -11.25 -18.75
N ARG A 524 9.75 -10.87 -17.59
CA ARG A 524 8.96 -10.62 -16.37
C ARG A 524 8.11 -9.35 -16.49
N LEU A 525 8.64 -8.28 -17.09
CA LEU A 525 7.87 -7.05 -17.33
C LEU A 525 6.69 -7.31 -18.28
N SER A 526 6.90 -8.11 -19.33
CA SER A 526 5.86 -8.50 -20.29
C SER A 526 4.62 -9.08 -19.60
N ILE A 527 4.82 -10.07 -18.71
CA ILE A 527 3.71 -10.70 -18.00
C ILE A 527 3.07 -9.75 -16.98
N TYR A 528 3.85 -8.91 -16.28
CA TYR A 528 3.28 -7.93 -15.35
C TYR A 528 2.41 -6.90 -16.06
N MET A 529 2.88 -6.34 -17.18
CA MET A 529 2.11 -5.36 -17.96
C MET A 529 0.84 -5.97 -18.57
N GLY A 530 0.89 -7.24 -18.99
CA GLY A 530 -0.27 -7.94 -19.53
C GLY A 530 -1.30 -8.30 -18.46
N LEU A 531 -0.87 -9.02 -17.42
CA LEU A 531 -1.77 -9.59 -16.43
C LEU A 531 -2.26 -8.57 -15.40
N LEU A 532 -1.36 -7.73 -14.87
CA LEU A 532 -1.78 -6.76 -13.86
C LEU A 532 -2.71 -5.69 -14.45
N ALA A 533 -2.77 -5.54 -15.78
CA ALA A 533 -3.78 -4.72 -16.44
C ALA A 533 -5.21 -5.25 -16.17
N ILE A 534 -5.41 -6.58 -16.21
CA ILE A 534 -6.70 -7.21 -15.91
C ILE A 534 -7.13 -6.90 -14.48
N LEU A 535 -6.20 -7.02 -13.53
CA LEU A 535 -6.45 -6.69 -12.12
C LEU A 535 -6.71 -5.18 -11.92
N LYS A 536 -5.94 -4.33 -12.59
CA LYS A 536 -6.04 -2.86 -12.52
C LYS A 536 -7.37 -2.35 -13.05
N GLU A 537 -7.87 -2.93 -14.14
CA GLU A 537 -9.16 -2.56 -14.74
C GLU A 537 -10.30 -2.71 -13.73
N TYR A 538 -10.36 -3.85 -13.02
CA TYR A 538 -11.33 -4.06 -11.96
C TYR A 538 -11.20 -3.01 -10.83
N VAL A 539 -9.98 -2.75 -10.36
CA VAL A 539 -9.74 -1.79 -9.28
C VAL A 539 -10.19 -0.38 -9.70
N MET A 540 -9.93 0.02 -10.93
CA MET A 540 -10.33 1.34 -11.44
C MET A 540 -11.85 1.52 -11.51
N VAL A 541 -12.61 0.45 -11.75
CA VAL A 541 -14.07 0.49 -11.72
C VAL A 541 -14.58 0.78 -10.31
N PHE A 542 -14.08 0.07 -9.30
CA PHE A 542 -14.59 0.17 -7.91
C PHE A 542 -13.96 1.30 -7.07
N GLN A 543 -12.85 1.89 -7.52
CA GLN A 543 -12.32 3.15 -6.97
C GLN A 543 -13.01 4.40 -7.54
N GLY A 544 -13.92 4.23 -8.50
CA GLY A 544 -14.73 5.30 -9.06
C GLY A 544 -15.71 5.91 -8.05
N SER A 545 -16.30 7.06 -8.41
CA SER A 545 -17.29 7.76 -7.57
C SER A 545 -18.73 7.28 -7.76
N GLN A 546 -18.95 6.23 -8.54
CA GLN A 546 -20.28 5.72 -8.88
C GLN A 546 -20.73 4.61 -7.93
N THR A 547 -22.04 4.52 -7.68
CA THR A 547 -22.62 3.43 -6.87
C THR A 547 -22.70 2.14 -7.68
N LEU A 548 -21.84 1.17 -7.39
CA LEU A 548 -21.65 -0.04 -8.22
C LEU A 548 -21.86 -1.36 -7.47
N VAL A 549 -22.51 -1.35 -6.30
CA VAL A 549 -22.75 -2.59 -5.52
C VAL A 549 -23.51 -3.66 -6.32
N HIS A 550 -24.46 -3.25 -7.16
CA HIS A 550 -25.21 -4.12 -8.07
C HIS A 550 -24.36 -4.76 -9.19
N LYS A 551 -23.15 -4.26 -9.45
CA LYS A 551 -22.21 -4.85 -10.41
C LYS A 551 -21.11 -5.66 -9.73
N LEU A 552 -21.03 -5.63 -8.40
CA LEU A 552 -19.88 -6.15 -7.67
C LEU A 552 -19.68 -7.66 -7.92
N HIS A 553 -20.74 -8.45 -7.78
CA HIS A 553 -20.68 -9.91 -8.00
C HIS A 553 -20.30 -10.25 -9.44
N ASP A 554 -20.99 -9.65 -10.40
CA ASP A 554 -20.79 -9.91 -11.83
C ASP A 554 -19.36 -9.54 -12.25
N ARG A 555 -18.85 -8.39 -11.82
CA ARG A 555 -17.47 -7.96 -12.11
C ARG A 555 -16.42 -8.82 -11.42
N GLN A 556 -16.69 -9.36 -10.23
CA GLN A 556 -15.79 -10.32 -9.58
C GLN A 556 -15.71 -11.63 -10.36
N LEU A 557 -16.85 -12.11 -10.88
CA LEU A 557 -16.91 -13.31 -11.70
C LEU A 557 -16.20 -13.10 -13.05
N GLU A 558 -16.46 -11.98 -13.72
CA GLU A 558 -15.77 -11.59 -14.95
C GLU A 558 -14.26 -11.51 -14.76
N LEU A 559 -13.80 -10.85 -13.69
CA LEU A 559 -12.38 -10.76 -13.35
C LEU A 559 -11.77 -12.15 -13.15
N PHE A 560 -12.42 -13.00 -12.35
CA PHE A 560 -11.92 -14.34 -12.06
C PHE A 560 -11.84 -15.19 -13.34
N LEU A 561 -12.88 -15.17 -14.18
CA LEU A 561 -12.89 -15.90 -15.44
C LEU A 561 -11.82 -15.38 -16.42
N ALA A 562 -11.68 -14.06 -16.56
CA ALA A 562 -10.66 -13.45 -17.42
C ALA A 562 -9.25 -13.82 -16.95
N PHE A 563 -9.00 -13.81 -15.64
CA PHE A 563 -7.75 -14.26 -15.05
C PHE A 563 -7.48 -15.74 -15.34
N MET A 564 -8.46 -16.61 -15.11
CA MET A 564 -8.34 -18.06 -15.30
C MET A 564 -8.11 -18.42 -16.77
N ALA A 565 -8.78 -17.74 -17.70
CA ALA A 565 -8.63 -17.94 -19.14
C ALA A 565 -7.19 -17.68 -19.65
N CYS A 566 -6.34 -17.00 -18.87
CA CYS A 566 -4.94 -16.78 -19.22
C CYS A 566 -4.09 -18.06 -19.16
N PHE A 567 -4.52 -19.08 -18.41
CA PHE A 567 -3.72 -20.30 -18.16
C PHE A 567 -4.54 -21.59 -18.03
N VAL A 568 -5.87 -21.52 -18.00
CA VAL A 568 -6.80 -22.64 -17.92
C VAL A 568 -7.61 -22.72 -19.22
N LYS A 569 -7.85 -23.94 -19.69
CA LYS A 569 -8.67 -24.22 -20.87
C LYS A 569 -10.12 -23.74 -20.66
N ALA A 570 -10.68 -23.07 -21.66
CA ALA A 570 -11.99 -22.41 -21.55
C ALA A 570 -13.14 -23.39 -21.30
N GLU A 571 -13.08 -24.60 -21.88
CA GLU A 571 -14.07 -25.65 -21.70
C GLU A 571 -14.20 -26.13 -20.25
N HIS A 572 -13.18 -25.92 -19.41
CA HIS A 572 -13.20 -26.29 -18.01
C HIS A 572 -13.75 -25.21 -17.07
N ILE A 573 -13.93 -23.96 -17.54
CA ILE A 573 -14.37 -22.84 -16.68
C ILE A 573 -15.67 -22.16 -17.15
N THR A 574 -15.98 -22.18 -18.45
CA THR A 574 -17.10 -21.41 -19.04
C THR A 574 -18.49 -21.87 -18.64
N GLN A 575 -18.65 -23.13 -18.22
CA GLN A 575 -19.95 -23.71 -17.83
C GLN A 575 -20.11 -23.89 -16.32
N LEU A 576 -19.10 -23.53 -15.53
CA LEU A 576 -19.13 -23.74 -14.10
C LEU A 576 -19.97 -22.66 -13.41
N SER A 577 -20.80 -23.09 -12.45
CA SER A 577 -21.49 -22.17 -11.55
C SER A 577 -20.47 -21.42 -10.68
N PRO A 578 -20.80 -20.22 -10.15
CA PRO A 578 -19.90 -19.47 -9.27
C PRO A 578 -19.45 -20.26 -8.03
N ARG A 579 -20.31 -21.15 -7.51
CA ARG A 579 -19.95 -22.07 -6.43
C ARG A 579 -18.94 -23.12 -6.87
N ALA A 580 -19.15 -23.73 -8.04
CA ALA A 580 -18.20 -24.70 -8.59
C ALA A 580 -16.84 -24.05 -8.89
N LEU A 581 -16.82 -22.81 -9.39
CA LEU A 581 -15.58 -22.05 -9.61
C LEU A 581 -14.81 -21.78 -8.31
N ARG A 582 -15.52 -21.48 -7.21
CA ARG A 582 -14.92 -21.29 -5.88
C ARG A 582 -14.29 -22.57 -5.34
N GLU A 583 -14.95 -23.71 -5.54
CA GLU A 583 -14.56 -25.02 -4.98
C GLU A 583 -13.62 -25.80 -5.92
N MET A 584 -13.39 -25.31 -7.14
CA MET A 584 -12.60 -25.99 -8.16
C MET A 584 -11.14 -26.18 -7.74
N VAL A 585 -10.64 -27.40 -7.88
CA VAL A 585 -9.22 -27.73 -7.75
C VAL A 585 -8.57 -27.68 -9.13
N LEU A 586 -7.47 -26.95 -9.26
CA LEU A 586 -6.71 -26.85 -10.51
C LEU A 586 -5.85 -28.10 -10.72
N GLU A 587 -6.20 -28.90 -11.72
CA GLU A 587 -5.44 -30.08 -12.14
C GLU A 587 -4.71 -29.86 -13.45
N ASP A 588 -3.59 -30.56 -13.65
CA ASP A 588 -2.71 -30.39 -14.83
C ASP A 588 -3.44 -30.56 -16.17
N HIS A 589 -4.42 -31.47 -16.25
CA HIS A 589 -5.16 -31.72 -17.48
C HIS A 589 -6.06 -30.53 -17.89
N MET A 590 -6.43 -29.67 -16.95
CA MET A 590 -7.23 -28.45 -17.17
C MET A 590 -6.38 -27.28 -17.66
N LEU A 591 -5.07 -27.31 -17.39
CA LEU A 591 -4.17 -26.20 -17.70
C LEU A 591 -3.85 -26.14 -19.19
N LEU A 592 -3.59 -24.92 -19.67
CA LEU A 592 -3.08 -24.70 -21.02
C LEU A 592 -1.65 -25.25 -21.15
N PRO A 593 -1.30 -25.84 -22.31
CA PRO A 593 0.09 -26.14 -22.63
C PRO A 593 0.97 -24.89 -22.49
N SER A 594 2.24 -25.05 -22.10
CA SER A 594 3.14 -23.90 -21.81
C SER A 594 3.29 -22.90 -22.97
N LYS A 595 3.09 -23.35 -24.21
CA LYS A 595 3.10 -22.53 -25.43
C LYS A 595 1.84 -21.66 -25.61
N GLU A 596 0.73 -22.02 -24.97
CA GLU A 596 -0.58 -21.35 -25.07
C GLU A 596 -0.88 -20.47 -23.87
N VAL A 597 -0.18 -20.67 -22.74
CA VAL A 597 -0.27 -19.78 -21.56
C VAL A 597 0.06 -18.34 -21.97
N TYR A 598 -0.76 -17.40 -21.52
CA TYR A 598 -0.55 -15.97 -21.72
C TYR A 598 0.64 -15.48 -20.90
N VAL A 599 1.61 -14.85 -21.57
CA VAL A 599 2.87 -14.34 -20.97
C VAL A 599 3.09 -12.84 -21.26
N GLY A 600 2.10 -12.18 -21.85
CA GLY A 600 2.25 -10.83 -22.41
C GLY A 600 2.96 -10.82 -23.78
N GLN A 601 2.81 -9.71 -24.49
CA GLN A 601 3.18 -9.59 -25.92
C GLN A 601 4.68 -9.80 -26.19
N GLU A 602 5.56 -9.22 -25.37
CA GLU A 602 7.00 -9.28 -25.63
C GLU A 602 7.58 -10.65 -25.32
N ALA A 603 7.14 -11.29 -24.23
CA ALA A 603 7.52 -12.65 -23.93
C ALA A 603 6.98 -13.65 -24.97
N ASP A 604 5.78 -13.42 -25.49
CA ASP A 604 5.20 -14.24 -26.56
C ASP A 604 5.99 -14.11 -27.87
N THR A 605 6.38 -12.87 -28.20
CA THR A 605 7.26 -12.58 -29.35
C THR A 605 8.62 -13.25 -29.16
N PHE A 606 9.22 -13.13 -27.96
CA PHE A 606 10.52 -13.70 -27.65
C PHE A 606 10.52 -15.23 -27.75
N ARG A 607 9.52 -15.91 -27.18
CA ARG A 607 9.42 -17.38 -27.25
C ARG A 607 9.17 -17.88 -28.67
N SER A 608 8.44 -17.12 -29.49
CA SER A 608 8.20 -17.44 -30.89
C SER A 608 9.48 -17.34 -31.74
N GLN A 609 10.31 -16.34 -31.46
CA GLN A 609 11.58 -16.13 -32.15
C GLN A 609 12.70 -17.07 -31.64
N ASN A 610 12.65 -17.45 -30.37
CA ASN A 610 13.72 -18.21 -29.69
C ASN A 610 13.17 -19.42 -28.91
N PRO A 611 12.51 -20.40 -29.55
CA PRO A 611 11.74 -21.45 -28.86
C PRO A 611 12.59 -22.35 -27.95
N ASN A 612 13.88 -22.49 -28.21
CA ASN A 612 14.81 -23.33 -27.45
C ASN A 612 15.69 -22.54 -26.47
N HIS A 613 15.36 -21.26 -26.20
CA HIS A 613 16.15 -20.42 -25.31
C HIS A 613 16.12 -20.96 -23.87
N ALA A 614 17.30 -21.10 -23.24
CA ALA A 614 17.44 -21.73 -21.93
C ALA A 614 16.60 -21.08 -20.81
N LEU A 615 16.34 -19.76 -20.91
CA LEU A 615 15.52 -19.02 -19.93
C LEU A 615 14.02 -19.31 -20.00
N LEU A 616 13.50 -19.88 -21.11
CA LEU A 616 12.05 -20.06 -21.27
C LEU A 616 11.48 -21.11 -20.33
N VAL A 617 12.19 -22.21 -20.11
CA VAL A 617 11.73 -23.29 -19.24
C VAL A 617 11.53 -22.82 -17.79
N PRO A 618 12.53 -22.21 -17.11
CA PRO A 618 12.32 -21.70 -15.76
C PRO A 618 11.29 -20.56 -15.72
N PHE A 619 11.31 -19.64 -16.70
CA PHE A 619 10.33 -18.55 -16.76
C PHE A 619 8.88 -19.05 -16.84
N LEU A 620 8.59 -20.01 -17.72
CA LEU A 620 7.24 -20.55 -17.88
C LEU A 620 6.79 -21.36 -16.64
N ALA A 621 7.73 -21.99 -15.94
CA ALA A 621 7.45 -22.65 -14.66
C ALA A 621 7.05 -21.62 -13.59
N ASP A 622 7.82 -20.54 -13.45
CA ASP A 622 7.49 -19.43 -12.53
C ASP A 622 6.12 -18.82 -12.86
N VAL A 623 5.84 -18.56 -14.14
CA VAL A 623 4.55 -18.04 -14.61
C VAL A 623 3.39 -18.97 -14.23
N ARG A 624 3.52 -20.27 -14.48
CA ARG A 624 2.48 -21.24 -14.09
C ARG A 624 2.25 -21.24 -12.58
N LYS A 625 3.32 -21.22 -11.79
CA LYS A 625 3.24 -21.16 -10.32
C LYS A 625 2.56 -19.86 -9.86
N ALA A 626 2.86 -18.73 -10.48
CA ALA A 626 2.25 -17.43 -10.19
C ALA A 626 0.74 -17.43 -10.48
N TYR A 627 0.33 -17.98 -11.62
CA TYR A 627 -1.09 -18.14 -11.96
C TYR A 627 -1.84 -19.01 -10.95
N ILE A 628 -1.33 -20.20 -10.65
CA ILE A 628 -1.99 -21.13 -9.72
C ILE A 628 -2.09 -20.51 -8.32
N THR A 629 -1.00 -19.94 -7.81
CA THR A 629 -0.96 -19.32 -6.46
C THR A 629 -1.98 -18.19 -6.36
N THR A 630 -2.06 -17.35 -7.39
CA THR A 630 -2.98 -16.20 -7.42
C THR A 630 -4.44 -16.64 -7.62
N ALA A 631 -4.69 -17.66 -8.46
CA ALA A 631 -6.02 -18.22 -8.65
C ALA A 631 -6.58 -18.78 -7.34
N VAL A 632 -5.79 -19.55 -6.60
CA VAL A 632 -6.17 -20.08 -5.28
C VAL A 632 -6.44 -18.95 -4.28
N TYR A 633 -5.63 -17.90 -4.31
CA TYR A 633 -5.88 -16.71 -3.49
C TYR A 633 -7.22 -16.04 -3.84
N LEU A 634 -7.50 -15.83 -5.14
CA LEU A 634 -8.75 -15.24 -5.61
C LEU A 634 -9.96 -16.11 -5.28
N GLN A 635 -9.89 -17.44 -5.43
CA GLN A 635 -10.97 -18.35 -5.01
C GLN A 635 -11.30 -18.23 -3.52
N LYS A 636 -10.27 -18.02 -2.68
CA LYS A 636 -10.42 -17.86 -1.23
C LYS A 636 -10.98 -16.50 -0.83
N LYS A 637 -10.63 -15.44 -1.58
CA LYS A 637 -10.88 -14.05 -1.19
C LYS A 637 -12.01 -13.37 -1.96
N LEU A 638 -12.35 -13.84 -3.15
CA LEU A 638 -13.52 -13.34 -3.86
C LEU A 638 -14.76 -14.12 -3.42
N PRO A 639 -15.83 -13.43 -3.00
CA PRO A 639 -17.08 -14.04 -2.55
C PRO A 639 -17.94 -14.54 -3.72
N LEU A 640 -17.37 -15.36 -4.61
CA LEU A 640 -18.01 -15.83 -5.86
C LEU A 640 -19.36 -16.53 -5.61
N ALA A 641 -19.50 -17.19 -4.47
CA ALA A 641 -20.71 -17.91 -4.08
C ALA A 641 -21.61 -17.13 -3.10
N SER A 642 -21.40 -15.81 -2.91
CA SER A 642 -22.14 -15.03 -1.91
C SER A 642 -23.61 -14.86 -2.28
N PRO A 643 -24.52 -15.39 -1.44
CA PRO A 643 -25.95 -15.12 -1.55
C PRO A 643 -26.31 -13.63 -1.60
N THR A 644 -25.59 -12.84 -0.79
CA THR A 644 -25.86 -11.42 -0.59
C THR A 644 -25.50 -10.63 -1.83
N LEU A 645 -24.29 -10.84 -2.36
CA LEU A 645 -23.85 -10.11 -3.55
C LEU A 645 -24.65 -10.51 -4.80
N THR A 646 -24.99 -11.80 -4.96
CA THR A 646 -25.90 -12.24 -6.02
C THR A 646 -27.30 -11.62 -5.89
N ALA A 647 -27.80 -11.45 -4.66
CA ALA A 647 -29.08 -10.78 -4.44
C ALA A 647 -29.02 -9.28 -4.77
N LEU A 648 -27.89 -8.62 -4.44
CA LEU A 648 -27.64 -7.22 -4.76
C LEU A 648 -27.51 -6.96 -6.27
N SER A 649 -27.05 -7.94 -7.07
CA SER A 649 -27.03 -7.82 -8.54
C SER A 649 -28.43 -7.55 -9.12
N ALA A 650 -29.49 -8.05 -8.47
CA ALA A 650 -30.87 -7.86 -8.93
C ALA A 650 -31.39 -6.41 -8.80
N LEU A 651 -30.62 -5.52 -8.16
CA LEU A 651 -30.89 -4.09 -8.16
C LEU A 651 -30.55 -3.43 -9.50
N ASP A 652 -29.84 -4.13 -10.39
CA ASP A 652 -29.54 -3.65 -11.74
C ASP A 652 -30.83 -3.48 -12.56
N PRO A 653 -31.15 -2.26 -13.02
CA PRO A 653 -32.33 -2.01 -13.84
C PRO A 653 -32.39 -2.84 -15.13
N LEU A 654 -31.24 -3.27 -15.67
CA LEU A 654 -31.17 -4.11 -16.88
C LEU A 654 -31.73 -5.52 -16.64
N LEU A 655 -31.76 -5.99 -15.40
CA LEU A 655 -32.30 -7.32 -15.07
C LEU A 655 -33.82 -7.30 -14.86
N ARG A 656 -34.44 -6.12 -14.92
CA ARG A 656 -35.89 -5.98 -14.82
C ARG A 656 -36.59 -6.72 -15.97
N GLY A 657 -37.68 -7.41 -15.65
CA GLY A 657 -38.43 -8.27 -16.55
C GLY A 657 -37.99 -9.74 -16.49
N HIS A 658 -36.84 -10.05 -15.89
CA HIS A 658 -36.38 -11.43 -15.72
C HIS A 658 -36.92 -12.05 -14.42
N SER A 659 -37.35 -13.31 -14.49
CA SER A 659 -37.87 -14.05 -13.33
C SER A 659 -36.83 -14.22 -12.21
N GLN A 660 -35.56 -14.36 -12.57
CA GLN A 660 -34.46 -14.46 -11.60
C GLN A 660 -34.29 -13.17 -10.78
N ALA A 661 -34.46 -11.99 -11.40
CA ALA A 661 -34.37 -10.72 -10.68
C ALA A 661 -35.44 -10.63 -9.57
N THR A 662 -36.68 -11.06 -9.86
CA THR A 662 -37.75 -11.11 -8.85
C THR A 662 -37.41 -12.07 -7.69
N ILE A 663 -36.85 -13.24 -7.98
CA ILE A 663 -36.44 -14.22 -6.96
C ILE A 663 -35.36 -13.63 -6.06
N GLN A 664 -34.35 -12.99 -6.65
CA GLN A 664 -33.23 -12.40 -5.92
C GLN A 664 -33.64 -11.14 -5.13
N LEU A 665 -34.49 -10.26 -5.67
CA LEU A 665 -35.04 -9.13 -4.94
C LEU A 665 -35.89 -9.58 -3.74
N LYS A 666 -36.66 -10.66 -3.88
CA LYS A 666 -37.40 -11.27 -2.76
C LYS A 666 -36.45 -11.84 -1.70
N ARG A 667 -35.30 -12.37 -2.10
CA ARG A 667 -34.26 -12.82 -1.17
C ARG A 667 -33.64 -11.63 -0.44
N LEU A 668 -33.32 -10.56 -1.16
CA LEU A 668 -32.75 -9.33 -0.60
C LEU A 668 -33.71 -8.67 0.40
N SER A 669 -35.00 -8.59 0.08
CA SER A 669 -36.00 -8.05 1.02
C SER A 669 -36.16 -8.92 2.27
N GLY A 670 -35.96 -10.24 2.16
CA GLY A 670 -35.87 -11.13 3.31
C GLY A 670 -34.66 -10.83 4.21
N MET A 671 -33.50 -10.50 3.63
CA MET A 671 -32.28 -10.12 4.38
C MET A 671 -32.46 -8.76 5.08
N LEU A 672 -33.19 -7.84 4.45
CA LEU A 672 -33.43 -6.47 4.95
C LEU A 672 -34.79 -6.31 5.64
N ARG A 673 -35.42 -7.41 6.09
CA ARG A 673 -36.80 -7.40 6.61
C ARG A 673 -37.01 -6.44 7.79
N HIS A 674 -35.98 -6.20 8.60
CA HIS A 674 -36.03 -5.29 9.74
C HIS A 674 -36.23 -3.82 9.35
N LEU A 675 -35.96 -3.45 8.09
CA LEU A 675 -36.18 -2.11 7.54
C LEU A 675 -37.57 -1.95 6.90
N LEU A 676 -38.31 -3.06 6.75
CA LEU A 676 -39.57 -3.08 6.02
C LEU A 676 -40.77 -3.01 6.98
N PRO A 677 -41.81 -2.23 6.65
CA PRO A 677 -43.11 -2.27 7.35
C PRO A 677 -43.67 -3.69 7.48
N ALA A 678 -44.24 -4.00 8.63
CA ALA A 678 -44.70 -5.36 8.96
C ALA A 678 -45.88 -5.85 8.09
N ASP A 679 -46.65 -4.94 7.52
CA ASP A 679 -47.87 -5.15 6.75
C ASP A 679 -47.67 -5.04 5.22
N GLN A 680 -46.46 -4.77 4.74
CA GLN A 680 -46.19 -4.58 3.32
C GLN A 680 -46.16 -5.92 2.55
N ASP A 681 -47.00 -6.03 1.51
CA ASP A 681 -46.99 -7.16 0.57
C ASP A 681 -45.88 -7.00 -0.48
N ILE A 682 -44.65 -7.28 -0.05
CA ILE A 682 -43.44 -7.18 -0.88
C ILE A 682 -43.54 -8.06 -2.14
N GLN A 683 -44.21 -9.21 -2.06
CA GLN A 683 -44.31 -10.10 -3.23
C GLN A 683 -45.13 -9.46 -4.33
N ARG A 684 -46.28 -8.88 -3.98
CA ARG A 684 -47.12 -8.17 -4.94
C ARG A 684 -46.41 -6.94 -5.51
N GLU A 685 -45.65 -6.22 -4.69
CA GLU A 685 -44.86 -5.07 -5.13
C GLU A 685 -43.79 -5.46 -6.15
N LEU A 686 -43.01 -6.51 -5.88
CA LEU A 686 -41.97 -6.98 -6.81
C LEU A 686 -42.56 -7.49 -8.13
N VAL A 687 -43.69 -8.19 -8.09
CA VAL A 687 -44.42 -8.62 -9.30
C VAL A 687 -44.86 -7.40 -10.11
N ARG A 688 -45.42 -6.37 -9.45
CA ARG A 688 -45.82 -5.12 -10.10
C ARG A 688 -44.63 -4.39 -10.70
N PHE A 689 -43.54 -4.24 -9.95
CA PHE A 689 -42.31 -3.61 -10.39
C PHE A 689 -41.78 -4.25 -11.68
N ASN A 690 -41.79 -5.58 -11.75
CA ASN A 690 -41.21 -6.32 -12.88
C ASN A 690 -41.95 -6.10 -14.21
N VAL A 691 -43.24 -5.73 -14.18
CA VAL A 691 -44.08 -5.58 -15.38
C VAL A 691 -44.59 -4.16 -15.63
N ASP A 692 -44.33 -3.20 -14.72
CA ASP A 692 -44.82 -1.81 -14.83
C ASP A 692 -44.20 -1.04 -16.01
N LEU A 693 -44.92 -0.95 -17.12
CA LEU A 693 -44.49 -0.24 -18.33
C LEU A 693 -44.31 1.28 -18.16
N THR A 694 -44.73 1.85 -17.01
CA THR A 694 -44.55 3.28 -16.74
C THR A 694 -43.14 3.62 -16.24
N ILE A 695 -42.35 2.63 -15.80
CA ILE A 695 -40.97 2.84 -15.35
C ILE A 695 -40.07 3.01 -16.59
N PRO A 696 -39.23 4.07 -16.67
CA PRO A 696 -38.37 4.30 -17.83
C PRO A 696 -37.36 3.15 -18.01
N SER A 697 -37.05 2.81 -19.26
CA SER A 697 -35.96 1.86 -19.54
C SER A 697 -34.62 2.49 -19.15
N PHE A 698 -33.76 1.71 -18.52
CA PHE A 698 -32.40 2.12 -18.19
C PHE A 698 -31.48 1.98 -19.40
N LYS A 699 -30.63 2.97 -19.64
CA LYS A 699 -29.58 2.92 -20.67
C LYS A 699 -28.22 2.79 -20.02
N GLU A 700 -27.33 2.04 -20.66
CA GLU A 700 -25.96 1.87 -20.19
C GLU A 700 -25.24 3.22 -20.08
N GLY A 701 -24.67 3.49 -18.90
CA GLY A 701 -24.06 4.77 -18.55
C GLY A 701 -24.95 5.75 -17.80
N GLU A 702 -26.25 5.47 -17.65
CA GLU A 702 -27.14 6.24 -16.76
C GLU A 702 -26.82 6.00 -15.28
N SER A 703 -27.11 6.98 -14.43
CA SER A 703 -26.94 6.85 -12.98
C SER A 703 -28.02 5.92 -12.43
N ILE A 704 -27.61 4.75 -11.92
CA ILE A 704 -28.53 3.82 -11.24
C ILE A 704 -29.27 4.49 -10.08
N VAL A 705 -28.61 5.41 -9.38
CA VAL A 705 -29.17 6.12 -8.24
C VAL A 705 -30.31 7.06 -8.68
N GLU A 706 -30.09 7.81 -9.77
CA GLU A 706 -31.12 8.68 -10.34
C GLU A 706 -32.28 7.87 -10.91
N TRP A 707 -31.97 6.74 -11.56
CA TRP A 707 -32.99 5.83 -12.08
C TRP A 707 -33.89 5.26 -10.98
N TRP A 708 -33.32 4.75 -9.88
CA TRP A 708 -34.11 4.31 -8.72
C TRP A 708 -34.87 5.46 -8.07
N GLY A 709 -34.32 6.67 -8.04
CA GLY A 709 -35.04 7.88 -7.62
C GLY A 709 -36.33 8.11 -8.41
N HIS A 710 -36.32 7.88 -9.73
CA HIS A 710 -37.54 7.96 -10.56
C HIS A 710 -38.55 6.84 -10.29
N VAL A 711 -38.12 5.69 -9.77
CA VAL A 711 -39.03 4.61 -9.33
C VAL A 711 -39.72 5.04 -8.03
N PHE A 712 -38.96 5.61 -7.08
CA PHE A 712 -39.47 6.07 -5.78
C PHE A 712 -40.39 7.30 -5.88
N ASP A 713 -40.30 8.09 -6.95
CA ASP A 713 -41.23 9.20 -7.25
C ASP A 713 -42.68 8.77 -7.51
N LYS A 714 -42.98 7.46 -7.48
CA LYS A 714 -44.32 6.91 -7.67
C LYS A 714 -44.83 6.30 -6.35
N PRO A 715 -45.05 7.10 -5.29
CA PRO A 715 -45.41 6.61 -3.96
C PRO A 715 -46.73 5.82 -3.96
N ASP A 716 -47.65 6.16 -4.87
CA ASP A 716 -48.91 5.40 -5.07
C ASP A 716 -48.69 3.98 -5.60
N LYS A 717 -47.48 3.68 -6.08
CA LYS A 717 -47.11 2.39 -6.67
C LYS A 717 -46.03 1.65 -5.89
N TYR A 718 -45.01 2.36 -5.44
CA TYR A 718 -43.83 1.86 -4.74
C TYR A 718 -43.60 2.78 -3.54
N PRO A 719 -43.81 2.28 -2.30
CA PRO A 719 -43.54 3.05 -1.10
C PRO A 719 -42.05 3.45 -1.04
N PRO A 720 -41.73 4.64 -0.53
CA PRO A 720 -40.35 5.11 -0.38
C PRO A 720 -39.54 4.33 0.66
#